data_AF-A0A1N7ER24-F1
#
_entry.id   AF-A0A1N7ER24-F1
#
_cell.length_a   1.000
_cell.length_b   1.000
_cell.length_c   1.000
_cell.angle_alpha   90.00
_cell.angle_beta   90.00
_cell.angle_gamma   90.00
#
_symmetry.space_group_name_H-M   'P 1'
#
loop_
_entity.id
_entity.type
_entity.pdbx_description
1 polymer ?
#
loop_
_entity_poly.entity_id
_entity_poly.type
_entity_poly.pdbx_seq_one_letter_code
_entity_poly.pdbx_strand_id
1 'polypeptide(L)'
;MIELKALQAQVKNLVDDLRRQVAEAPDLRAELRQEHARAQAAERVGASFETWLEDVLDQAAVAWVLGCVFVRFCEDNSLVDGLWIGGADPAAPAERAVQHRQAYLIANPRHNDRHWLREAFAYLRGLKATGKIFDGHNPAWRFDISGPAAEELSDFFRRGAGSASLRDPKLDTRDLGDLYEHLSAHAQKTYALLQTPPFVEKFILDRTFEPAVREFGLPATKVIDPTCGSGHFLLGAFHRLFDKWRDREPATDVKILAERALGQVTGVDINPFAVAIARFRLLIAAMKACELNRLERTPAFPVRVATGDSLLPWGAGKTVEQTDVFKWQTEKPFAFASEDDDLLTPYLRPGQYTVVVGNPPYITVSDPARNQRYRELYPTVCHRQYQLTVPFAKRFFDLVKSSDEHGEGGGYVGQITGNGFMKREFGKKLINDYFAHEVELTEVIDTSGAYIPGHGTPTAILIGRANKRRRSPVVRTVLGIRGEPTTPDNAADGHVWRAILDQVDQPGSESDWVSVTDLPRSRILNHPWSLSGGGASGVMDLLNAASAGRLADLSVDIGSGAVTREDGIYMFSRGALDRLGVPERFRRPFVEGEDVRDWAIHAPEDVLWPYNEKTLKPELAPSAARVLWLARRRLQDRVAYGATQIQRGLKWYEFSMFFDKRYRRGTSIAFADISTHNHFVLEVGGKVFNRHATLLQLGEHATPDDYLKLLGLLNSSTACFWLKQVSQPKAGGGVGRGMQDEAWEERYELTGTKLQEFPLPSKYPLGRARELNGLAQRLSDSSPAAVASSGVPTRQRLLEAEAEYQSVRARMIALQEELDWEVYRLYGLIDEDLTCENPPELALGERAFEIILCASGARTAWFDRHESKSIDRPQPHWSAEYRSLVERRIAMIESNQHIKLIERPECKRRWSQKRDKERWSWAEQEKAALRDWLLDRLETPEVWRGQPMPLSVAQLADRVGSDQDFRAVLDLWVGHDNYDLTKTLGLLVADEHVPYLPAQRYKPSGLRKRAQWERTWALQRREDAGEKVEIEVPPKYTSADFVRPSYWRARGKLDVPKERFISYPQAGRDSDGSELLGWTGWDHLAQAQALATVYLDRKTQEAWSAHRLLPLLAGLVEIEPWLHQWHSGEHPAFPGSPAEFFTDFINAELSQLSSDRSALTLLRGVPELL
;
A
#
# COMPACT_ATOMS: atom_id res chain seq x y z
N MET A 1 -20.34 20.15 13.52
CA MET A 1 -18.95 19.64 13.44
C MET A 1 -18.17 20.43 12.39
N ILE A 2 -16.90 20.70 12.66
CA ILE A 2 -15.98 21.34 11.70
C ILE A 2 -15.66 20.35 10.57
N GLU A 3 -15.65 20.81 9.33
CA GLU A 3 -15.30 19.95 8.20
C GLU A 3 -13.83 19.48 8.26
N LEU A 4 -13.63 18.16 8.27
CA LEU A 4 -12.31 17.54 8.37
C LEU A 4 -11.34 17.98 7.26
N LYS A 5 -11.81 18.06 6.01
CA LYS A 5 -10.99 18.51 4.87
C LYS A 5 -10.47 19.94 5.05
N ALA A 6 -11.26 20.80 5.70
CA ALA A 6 -10.88 22.17 5.97
C ALA A 6 -9.78 22.22 7.05
N LEU A 7 -9.86 21.39 8.09
CA LEU A 7 -8.80 21.25 9.09
C LEU A 7 -7.50 20.64 8.51
N GLN A 8 -7.60 19.64 7.64
CA GLN A 8 -6.43 19.09 6.91
C GLN A 8 -5.71 20.16 6.07
N ALA A 9 -6.47 21.08 5.45
CA ALA A 9 -5.89 22.20 4.73
C ALA A 9 -5.11 23.15 5.65
N GLN A 10 -5.62 23.42 6.86
CA GLN A 10 -4.92 24.22 7.86
C GLN A 10 -3.62 23.56 8.32
N VAL A 11 -3.62 22.24 8.59
CA VAL A 11 -2.40 21.51 8.93
C VAL A 11 -1.35 21.66 7.81
N LYS A 12 -1.75 21.47 6.55
CA LYS A 12 -0.85 21.62 5.40
C LYS A 12 -0.25 23.03 5.30
N ASN A 13 -1.08 24.07 5.46
CA ASN A 13 -0.62 25.46 5.43
C ASN A 13 0.39 25.73 6.55
N LEU A 14 0.13 25.22 7.77
CA LEU A 14 1.05 25.36 8.90
C LEU A 14 2.35 24.58 8.70
N VAL A 15 2.34 23.41 8.06
CA VAL A 15 3.58 22.68 7.73
C VAL A 15 4.45 23.50 6.78
N ASP A 16 3.86 24.12 5.75
CA ASP A 16 4.58 24.98 4.81
C ASP A 16 5.14 26.24 5.50
N ASP A 17 4.40 26.79 6.47
CA ASP A 17 4.86 27.91 7.29
C ASP A 17 6.01 27.53 8.23
N LEU A 18 5.83 26.47 9.02
CA LEU A 18 6.83 25.94 9.95
C LEU A 18 8.13 25.57 9.25
N ARG A 19 8.05 25.03 8.02
CA ARG A 19 9.24 24.74 7.20
C ARG A 19 10.04 26.01 6.92
N ARG A 20 9.38 27.13 6.61
CA ARG A 20 10.03 28.43 6.42
C ARG A 20 10.62 28.95 7.73
N GLN A 21 9.86 28.87 8.83
CA GLN A 21 10.33 29.29 10.15
C GLN A 21 11.60 28.54 10.59
N VAL A 22 11.67 27.21 10.38
CA VAL A 22 12.88 26.43 10.68
C VAL A 22 14.04 26.76 9.73
N ALA A 23 13.75 27.07 8.46
CA ALA A 23 14.79 27.51 7.52
C ALA A 23 15.41 28.86 7.91
N GLU A 24 14.60 29.76 8.48
CA GLU A 24 15.01 31.10 8.93
C GLU A 24 15.61 31.13 10.35
N ALA A 25 15.48 30.04 11.12
CA ALA A 25 15.99 29.90 12.49
C ALA A 25 17.19 28.94 12.58
N PRO A 26 18.44 29.42 12.40
CA PRO A 26 19.63 28.56 12.33
C PRO A 26 19.88 27.75 13.62
N ASP A 27 19.61 28.33 14.79
CA ASP A 27 19.82 27.68 16.09
C ASP A 27 18.88 26.48 16.28
N LEU A 28 17.58 26.67 15.99
CA LEU A 28 16.59 25.60 16.05
C LEU A 28 16.94 24.49 15.05
N ARG A 29 17.36 24.84 13.83
CA ARG A 29 17.79 23.87 12.83
C ARG A 29 19.02 23.08 13.27
N ALA A 30 19.97 23.71 13.95
CA ALA A 30 21.15 23.05 14.49
C ALA A 30 20.78 22.10 15.65
N GLU A 31 19.91 22.52 16.55
CA GLU A 31 19.38 21.69 17.65
C GLU A 31 18.68 20.43 17.09
N LEU A 32 17.83 20.61 16.08
CA LEU A 32 17.11 19.51 15.43
C LEU A 32 18.06 18.52 14.74
N ARG A 33 19.14 19.01 14.10
CA ARG A 33 20.18 18.13 13.54
C ARG A 33 20.91 17.34 14.62
N GLN A 34 21.20 17.96 15.77
CA GLN A 34 21.83 17.27 16.89
C GLN A 34 20.89 16.24 17.53
N GLU A 35 19.60 16.54 17.65
CA GLU A 35 18.60 15.57 18.10
C GLU A 35 18.50 14.39 17.13
N HIS A 36 18.42 14.64 15.82
CA HIS A 36 18.39 13.60 14.80
C HIS A 36 19.65 12.72 14.84
N ALA A 37 20.84 13.31 14.96
CA ALA A 37 22.08 12.57 15.09
C ALA A 37 22.12 11.70 16.37
N ARG A 38 21.62 12.20 17.50
CA ARG A 38 21.50 11.40 18.74
C ARG A 38 20.48 10.27 18.59
N ALA A 39 19.35 10.53 17.94
CA ALA A 39 18.33 9.52 17.67
C ALA A 39 18.84 8.43 16.71
N GLN A 40 19.64 8.79 15.70
CA GLN A 40 20.33 7.83 14.83
C GLN A 40 21.35 6.99 15.61
N ALA A 41 22.18 7.62 16.44
CA ALA A 41 23.16 6.92 17.28
C ALA A 41 22.51 5.96 18.30
N ALA A 42 21.31 6.30 18.77
CA ALA A 42 20.49 5.46 19.65
C ALA A 42 19.58 4.47 18.89
N GLU A 43 19.75 4.32 17.56
CA GLU A 43 18.99 3.40 16.70
C GLU A 43 17.46 3.62 16.74
N ARG A 44 17.02 4.85 17.04
CA ARG A 44 15.60 5.25 17.06
C ARG A 44 15.08 5.69 15.68
N VAL A 45 15.97 6.13 14.79
CA VAL A 45 15.67 6.66 13.44
C VAL A 45 16.76 6.21 12.45
N GLY A 46 16.35 5.74 11.27
CA GLY A 46 17.23 5.47 10.12
C GLY A 46 16.96 6.36 8.89
N ALA A 47 15.95 7.23 8.94
CA ALA A 47 15.61 8.17 7.86
C ALA A 47 16.58 9.37 7.77
N SER A 48 16.62 10.03 6.60
CA SER A 48 17.38 11.27 6.41
C SER A 48 16.84 12.40 7.29
N PHE A 49 17.67 13.41 7.55
CA PHE A 49 17.28 14.57 8.37
C PHE A 49 16.03 15.25 7.81
N GLU A 50 15.93 15.45 6.51
CA GLU A 50 14.80 16.12 5.84
C GLU A 50 13.52 15.29 5.98
N THR A 51 13.61 13.98 5.82
CA THR A 51 12.44 13.08 5.98
C THR A 51 11.95 13.10 7.41
N TRP A 52 12.87 12.97 8.37
CA TRP A 52 12.54 13.04 9.80
C TRP A 52 11.98 14.42 10.19
N LEU A 53 12.53 15.50 9.64
CA LEU A 53 12.08 16.86 9.92
C LEU A 53 10.64 17.07 9.44
N GLU A 54 10.27 16.59 8.25
CA GLU A 54 8.88 16.68 7.77
C GLU A 54 7.90 16.00 8.75
N ASP A 55 8.25 14.84 9.30
CA ASP A 55 7.43 14.14 10.31
C ASP A 55 7.27 14.99 11.60
N VAL A 56 8.33 15.67 12.01
CA VAL A 56 8.33 16.55 13.20
C VAL A 56 7.51 17.82 12.96
N LEU A 57 7.60 18.42 11.77
CA LEU A 57 6.82 19.61 11.41
C LEU A 57 5.33 19.31 11.25
N ASP A 58 4.98 18.16 10.68
CA ASP A 58 3.58 17.68 10.62
C ASP A 58 2.99 17.53 12.02
N GLN A 59 3.76 16.93 12.95
CA GLN A 59 3.37 16.86 14.36
C GLN A 59 3.17 18.26 14.96
N ALA A 60 4.12 19.18 14.76
CA ALA A 60 3.99 20.53 15.26
C ALA A 60 2.74 21.26 14.71
N ALA A 61 2.45 21.14 13.41
CA ALA A 61 1.27 21.73 12.79
C ALA A 61 -0.03 21.15 13.38
N VAL A 62 -0.11 19.82 13.55
CA VAL A 62 -1.25 19.16 14.19
C VAL A 62 -1.43 19.63 15.64
N ALA A 63 -0.34 19.82 16.39
CA ALA A 63 -0.37 20.32 17.76
C ALA A 63 -1.06 21.69 17.87
N TRP A 64 -0.74 22.61 16.95
CA TRP A 64 -1.36 23.93 16.88
C TRP A 64 -2.85 23.86 16.57
N VAL A 65 -3.24 23.11 15.54
CA VAL A 65 -4.66 22.95 15.15
C VAL A 65 -5.46 22.30 16.27
N LEU A 66 -4.97 21.18 16.83
CA LEU A 66 -5.66 20.45 17.89
C LEU A 66 -5.74 21.25 19.19
N GLY A 67 -4.71 22.03 19.52
CA GLY A 67 -4.74 22.97 20.64
C GLY A 67 -5.88 23.97 20.51
N CYS A 68 -6.09 24.53 19.32
CA CYS A 68 -7.23 25.41 19.03
C CYS A 68 -8.58 24.67 19.16
N VAL A 69 -8.67 23.41 18.72
CA VAL A 69 -9.89 22.60 18.90
C VAL A 69 -10.21 22.40 20.38
N PHE A 70 -9.23 22.09 21.23
CA PHE A 70 -9.45 21.96 22.67
C PHE A 70 -9.91 23.28 23.31
N VAL A 71 -9.28 24.40 22.96
CA VAL A 71 -9.72 25.73 23.42
C VAL A 71 -11.16 26.00 22.99
N ARG A 72 -11.50 25.81 21.71
CA ARG A 72 -12.86 26.00 21.18
C ARG A 72 -13.88 25.08 21.86
N PHE A 73 -13.55 23.82 22.11
CA PHE A 73 -14.43 22.90 22.83
C PHE A 73 -14.69 23.39 24.26
N CYS A 74 -13.66 23.84 24.97
CA CYS A 74 -13.79 24.39 26.31
C CYS A 74 -14.63 25.69 26.33
N GLU A 75 -14.41 26.59 25.37
CA GLU A 75 -15.17 27.84 25.22
C GLU A 75 -16.65 27.58 24.91
N ASP A 76 -16.93 26.78 23.87
CA ASP A 76 -18.29 26.51 23.39
C ASP A 76 -19.13 25.76 24.43
N ASN A 77 -18.51 24.89 25.23
CA ASN A 77 -19.18 24.18 26.33
C ASN A 77 -19.13 24.92 27.67
N SER A 78 -18.59 26.15 27.70
CA SER A 78 -18.49 26.98 28.91
C SER A 78 -17.74 26.30 30.06
N LEU A 79 -16.70 25.53 29.73
CA LEU A 79 -15.86 24.82 30.69
C LEU A 79 -14.76 25.69 31.29
N VAL A 80 -14.51 26.87 30.70
CA VAL A 80 -13.51 27.86 31.15
C VAL A 80 -14.14 29.24 31.27
N ASP A 81 -13.54 30.10 32.08
CA ASP A 81 -13.97 31.49 32.26
C ASP A 81 -13.43 32.43 31.17
N GLY A 82 -12.27 32.12 30.59
CA GLY A 82 -11.66 32.92 29.53
C GLY A 82 -12.27 32.67 28.14
N LEU A 83 -12.02 33.63 27.22
CA LEU A 83 -12.43 33.56 25.82
C LEU A 83 -11.32 34.14 24.93
N TRP A 84 -10.79 33.33 24.03
CA TRP A 84 -9.66 33.63 23.15
C TRP A 84 -10.00 33.53 21.67
N ILE A 85 -10.54 32.39 21.23
CA ILE A 85 -10.76 32.14 19.81
C ILE A 85 -12.18 32.53 19.42
N GLY A 86 -13.18 31.97 20.13
CA GLY A 86 -14.60 32.18 19.86
C GLY A 86 -15.05 31.66 18.49
N GLY A 87 -16.37 31.55 18.30
CA GLY A 87 -16.95 31.05 17.06
C GLY A 87 -18.46 31.31 16.99
N ALA A 88 -19.21 30.39 16.37
CA ALA A 88 -20.65 30.57 16.16
C ALA A 88 -21.51 30.26 17.41
N ASP A 89 -20.93 29.67 18.47
CA ASP A 89 -21.70 29.35 19.67
C ASP A 89 -22.06 30.62 20.47
N PRO A 90 -23.33 30.79 20.90
CA PRO A 90 -23.75 31.95 21.68
C PRO A 90 -23.01 32.11 23.02
N ALA A 91 -22.49 31.03 23.61
CA ALA A 91 -21.74 31.12 24.86
C ALA A 91 -20.32 31.68 24.67
N ALA A 92 -19.77 31.55 23.46
CA ALA A 92 -18.42 31.95 23.09
C ALA A 92 -18.39 32.68 21.73
N PRO A 93 -19.09 33.81 21.58
CA PRO A 93 -19.24 34.46 20.28
C PRO A 93 -17.92 35.03 19.78
N ALA A 94 -17.63 34.81 18.49
CA ALA A 94 -16.41 35.28 17.83
C ALA A 94 -16.17 36.79 18.00
N GLU A 95 -17.22 37.61 17.98
CA GLU A 95 -17.12 39.06 18.15
C GLU A 95 -16.50 39.45 19.51
N ARG A 96 -16.93 38.80 20.60
CA ARG A 96 -16.39 39.05 21.94
C ARG A 96 -14.95 38.57 22.05
N ALA A 97 -14.62 37.43 21.42
CA ALA A 97 -13.25 36.94 21.36
C ALA A 97 -12.32 37.90 20.60
N VAL A 98 -12.78 38.49 19.49
CA VAL A 98 -12.04 39.51 18.74
C VAL A 98 -11.81 40.77 19.59
N GLN A 99 -12.78 41.21 20.39
CA GLN A 99 -12.61 42.33 21.32
C GLN A 99 -11.54 42.03 22.37
N HIS A 100 -11.54 40.82 22.96
CA HIS A 100 -10.50 40.40 23.91
C HIS A 100 -9.11 40.36 23.27
N ARG A 101 -9.01 39.80 22.06
CA ARG A 101 -7.77 39.81 21.26
C ARG A 101 -7.26 41.22 21.02
N GLN A 102 -8.13 42.13 20.58
CA GLN A 102 -7.77 43.52 20.32
C GLN A 102 -7.27 44.21 21.59
N ALA A 103 -7.96 44.04 22.72
CA ALA A 103 -7.53 44.58 24.01
C ALA A 103 -6.14 44.04 24.42
N TYR A 104 -5.89 42.73 24.23
CA TYR A 104 -4.59 42.11 24.50
C TYR A 104 -3.47 42.69 23.63
N LEU A 105 -3.69 42.83 22.32
CA LEU A 105 -2.67 43.36 21.41
C LEU A 105 -2.41 44.86 21.61
N ILE A 106 -3.43 45.64 22.00
CA ILE A 106 -3.26 47.03 22.41
C ILE A 106 -2.40 47.10 23.68
N ALA A 107 -2.64 46.23 24.66
CA ALA A 107 -1.85 46.16 25.88
C ALA A 107 -0.43 45.62 25.64
N ASN A 108 -0.22 44.85 24.57
CA ASN A 108 1.06 44.22 24.22
C ASN A 108 1.46 44.52 22.76
N PRO A 109 1.96 45.74 22.43
CA PRO A 109 2.16 46.16 21.04
C PRO A 109 3.18 45.36 20.22
N ARG A 110 4.03 44.55 20.88
CA ARG A 110 5.01 43.66 20.20
C ARG A 110 4.46 42.25 19.95
N HIS A 111 3.25 41.95 20.44
CA HIS A 111 2.62 40.64 20.29
C HIS A 111 1.81 40.60 18.98
N ASN A 112 1.48 39.37 18.57
CA ASN A 112 0.65 39.06 17.40
C ASN A 112 -0.22 37.83 17.72
N ASP A 113 -1.01 37.33 16.76
CA ASP A 113 -1.95 36.22 16.97
C ASP A 113 -1.31 34.95 17.52
N ARG A 114 -0.04 34.67 17.20
CA ARG A 114 0.68 33.53 17.77
C ARG A 114 0.78 33.63 19.29
N HIS A 115 1.10 34.82 19.80
CA HIS A 115 1.18 35.08 21.24
C HIS A 115 -0.20 34.97 21.89
N TRP A 116 -1.26 35.40 21.19
CA TRP A 116 -2.63 35.28 21.67
C TRP A 116 -3.10 33.82 21.78
N LEU A 117 -2.80 32.98 20.79
CA LEU A 117 -3.07 31.54 20.86
C LEU A 117 -2.26 30.87 21.98
N ARG A 118 -0.99 31.26 22.16
CA ARG A 118 -0.16 30.79 23.29
C ARG A 118 -0.71 31.19 24.64
N GLU A 119 -1.34 32.35 24.77
CA GLU A 119 -2.02 32.78 26.00
C GLU A 119 -3.13 31.78 26.37
N ALA A 120 -3.93 31.35 25.38
CA ALA A 120 -4.97 30.34 25.59
C ALA A 120 -4.39 28.99 26.03
N PHE A 121 -3.32 28.54 25.37
CA PHE A 121 -2.66 27.28 25.73
C PHE A 121 -2.00 27.35 27.11
N ALA A 122 -1.40 28.49 27.46
CA ALA A 122 -0.79 28.74 28.76
C ALA A 122 -1.83 28.76 29.88
N TYR A 123 -3.02 29.34 29.62
CA TYR A 123 -4.14 29.30 30.56
C TYR A 123 -4.55 27.86 30.86
N LEU A 124 -4.82 27.04 29.84
CA LEU A 124 -5.18 25.64 30.03
C LEU A 124 -4.05 24.84 30.70
N ARG A 125 -2.79 25.13 30.39
CA ARG A 125 -1.64 24.53 31.08
C ARG A 125 -1.59 24.89 32.58
N GLY A 126 -2.03 26.09 32.95
CA GLY A 126 -2.04 26.57 34.33
C GLY A 126 -3.11 25.93 35.22
N LEU A 127 -4.14 25.32 34.63
CA LEU A 127 -5.21 24.68 35.40
C LEU A 127 -4.79 23.29 35.91
N LYS A 128 -5.22 22.96 37.14
CA LYS A 128 -4.92 21.66 37.78
C LYS A 128 -5.39 20.46 36.95
N ALA A 129 -6.52 20.59 36.28
CA ALA A 129 -7.16 19.53 35.50
C ALA A 129 -6.46 19.24 34.16
N THR A 130 -5.97 20.29 33.48
CA THR A 130 -5.48 20.21 32.09
C THR A 130 -3.97 20.40 31.95
N GLY A 131 -3.24 20.61 33.05
CA GLY A 131 -1.80 20.90 33.01
C GLY A 131 -0.94 19.87 32.27
N LYS A 132 -1.31 18.58 32.31
CA LYS A 132 -0.64 17.48 31.59
C LYS A 132 -1.03 17.34 30.11
N ILE A 133 -2.00 18.11 29.62
CA ILE A 133 -2.43 18.09 28.21
C ILE A 133 -1.58 19.08 27.38
N PHE A 134 -1.21 20.20 27.97
CA PHE A 134 -0.41 21.27 27.35
C PHE A 134 0.96 21.45 28.02
N ASP A 135 1.55 20.38 28.55
CA ASP A 135 2.84 20.47 29.23
C ASP A 135 4.03 20.70 28.27
N GLY A 136 5.25 20.65 28.81
CA GLY A 136 6.47 20.94 28.04
C GLY A 136 6.75 19.98 26.89
N HIS A 137 6.11 18.82 26.85
CA HIS A 137 6.28 17.83 25.77
C HIS A 137 5.43 18.17 24.53
N ASN A 138 4.50 19.13 24.63
CA ASN A 138 3.65 19.53 23.50
C ASN A 138 4.48 20.29 22.42
N PRO A 139 4.52 19.82 21.16
CA PRO A 139 5.33 20.44 20.10
C PRO A 139 5.05 21.91 19.81
N ALA A 140 3.84 22.42 20.12
CA ALA A 140 3.49 23.83 19.90
C ALA A 140 4.36 24.82 20.71
N TRP A 141 5.00 24.34 21.79
CA TRP A 141 5.94 25.14 22.58
C TRP A 141 7.33 25.24 21.93
N ARG A 142 7.71 24.24 21.13
CA ARG A 142 9.03 24.15 20.49
C ARG A 142 9.04 24.79 19.10
N PHE A 143 7.93 24.73 18.38
CA PHE A 143 7.82 25.19 16.99
C PHE A 143 6.87 26.38 16.87
N ASP A 144 7.44 27.57 16.72
CA ASP A 144 6.68 28.80 16.48
C ASP A 144 6.18 28.86 15.03
N ILE A 145 4.86 29.03 14.87
CA ILE A 145 4.26 29.46 13.60
C ILE A 145 4.50 30.96 13.39
N SER A 146 4.37 31.45 12.16
CA SER A 146 4.47 32.88 11.88
C SER A 146 3.23 33.63 12.39
N GLY A 147 3.38 34.95 12.59
CA GLY A 147 2.24 35.82 12.96
C GLY A 147 1.07 35.72 11.97
N PRO A 148 1.30 35.85 10.65
CA PRO A 148 0.26 35.68 9.63
C PRO A 148 -0.39 34.30 9.64
N ALA A 149 0.38 33.22 9.82
CA ALA A 149 -0.19 31.87 9.89
C ALA A 149 -1.08 31.68 11.13
N ALA A 150 -0.71 32.29 12.27
CA ALA A 150 -1.54 32.28 13.47
C ALA A 150 -2.83 33.11 13.33
N GLU A 151 -2.77 34.21 12.58
CA GLU A 151 -3.95 35.02 12.25
C GLU A 151 -4.91 34.23 11.34
N GLU A 152 -4.39 33.60 10.28
CA GLU A 152 -5.17 32.73 9.39
C GLU A 152 -5.84 31.59 10.16
N LEU A 153 -5.09 30.91 11.04
CA LEU A 153 -5.62 29.83 11.87
C LEU A 153 -6.72 30.33 12.82
N SER A 154 -6.51 31.49 13.45
CA SER A 154 -7.51 32.09 14.34
C SER A 154 -8.78 32.49 13.57
N ASP A 155 -8.64 33.08 12.40
CA ASP A 155 -9.76 33.49 11.55
C ASP A 155 -10.52 32.30 10.96
N PHE A 156 -9.83 31.21 10.66
CA PHE A 156 -10.45 29.94 10.28
C PHE A 156 -11.43 29.44 11.35
N PHE A 157 -11.08 29.49 12.64
CA PHE A 157 -11.99 29.07 13.70
C PHE A 157 -13.11 30.07 13.99
N ARG A 158 -12.97 31.32 13.56
CA ARG A 158 -13.99 32.37 13.73
C ARG A 158 -14.99 32.42 12.57
N ARG A 159 -14.60 32.01 11.36
CA ARG A 159 -15.39 32.18 10.13
C ARG A 159 -15.40 30.92 9.26
N GLY A 160 -16.41 30.79 8.40
CA GLY A 160 -16.48 29.68 7.43
C GLY A 160 -16.57 28.31 8.11
N ALA A 161 -15.96 27.29 7.51
CA ALA A 161 -16.09 25.89 7.95
C ALA A 161 -15.58 25.63 9.39
N GLY A 162 -14.58 26.38 9.86
CA GLY A 162 -14.03 26.24 11.22
C GLY A 162 -14.89 26.88 12.32
N SER A 163 -15.87 27.72 11.96
CA SER A 163 -16.74 28.41 12.92
C SER A 163 -17.82 27.55 13.56
N ALA A 164 -17.99 26.30 13.09
CA ALA A 164 -19.00 25.38 13.60
C ALA A 164 -18.87 25.19 15.12
N SER A 165 -20.00 25.27 15.84
CA SER A 165 -20.03 25.04 17.29
C SER A 165 -19.60 23.61 17.62
N LEU A 166 -18.76 23.48 18.65
CA LEU A 166 -18.33 22.24 19.28
C LEU A 166 -19.11 21.96 20.59
N ARG A 167 -20.22 22.67 20.81
CA ARG A 167 -21.10 22.42 21.96
C ARG A 167 -21.75 21.05 21.87
N ASP A 168 -21.60 20.26 22.92
CA ASP A 168 -22.29 18.99 23.10
C ASP A 168 -23.01 18.98 24.46
N PRO A 169 -24.35 18.93 24.51
CA PRO A 169 -25.10 18.95 25.77
C PRO A 169 -24.79 17.79 26.72
N LYS A 170 -24.24 16.68 26.21
CA LYS A 170 -23.85 15.49 26.97
C LYS A 170 -22.35 15.45 27.23
N LEU A 171 -21.58 16.45 26.78
CA LEU A 171 -20.13 16.47 26.75
C LEU A 171 -19.54 15.20 26.11
N ASP A 172 -20.18 14.68 25.06
CA ASP A 172 -19.58 13.60 24.27
C ASP A 172 -18.31 14.12 23.58
N THR A 173 -17.27 13.29 23.60
CA THR A 173 -15.95 13.61 23.07
C THR A 173 -15.50 12.61 22.01
N ARG A 174 -16.41 11.73 21.55
CA ARG A 174 -16.12 10.77 20.49
C ARG A 174 -15.63 11.45 19.22
N ASP A 175 -16.32 12.51 18.80
CA ASP A 175 -15.98 13.28 17.60
C ASP A 175 -14.54 13.84 17.62
N LEU A 176 -13.98 14.11 18.80
CA LEU A 176 -12.58 14.56 18.94
C LEU A 176 -11.58 13.45 18.60
N GLY A 177 -11.92 12.20 18.95
CA GLY A 177 -11.14 11.04 18.53
C GLY A 177 -11.21 10.85 17.02
N ASP A 178 -12.40 10.98 16.43
CA ASP A 178 -12.65 10.75 15.00
C ASP A 178 -11.96 11.83 14.16
N LEU A 179 -12.00 13.08 14.65
CA LEU A 179 -11.29 14.20 14.06
C LEU A 179 -9.78 13.90 13.93
N TYR A 180 -9.18 13.38 14.99
CA TYR A 180 -7.76 13.09 15.04
C TYR A 180 -7.34 11.97 14.08
N GLU A 181 -8.13 10.90 13.98
CA GLU A 181 -7.82 9.75 13.12
C GLU A 181 -7.51 10.18 11.67
N HIS A 182 -8.16 11.25 11.22
CA HIS A 182 -8.06 11.72 9.85
C HIS A 182 -7.39 13.10 9.71
N LEU A 183 -6.94 13.74 10.79
CA LEU A 183 -6.42 15.11 10.73
C LEU A 183 -5.12 15.24 9.93
N SER A 184 -4.23 14.23 10.00
CA SER A 184 -3.02 14.12 9.18
C SER A 184 -2.98 12.77 8.49
N ALA A 185 -3.07 12.78 7.15
CA ALA A 185 -2.92 11.58 6.33
C ALA A 185 -1.52 10.96 6.47
N HIS A 186 -0.51 11.79 6.75
CA HIS A 186 0.85 11.34 7.01
C HIS A 186 0.97 10.61 8.35
N ALA A 187 0.39 11.17 9.42
CA ALA A 187 0.31 10.52 10.73
C ALA A 187 -0.52 9.24 10.69
N GLN A 188 -1.66 9.24 9.99
CA GLN A 188 -2.50 8.06 9.81
C GLN A 188 -1.73 6.91 9.15
N LYS A 189 -0.94 7.22 8.11
CA LYS A 189 -0.10 6.22 7.43
C LYS A 189 1.08 5.73 8.28
N THR A 190 1.69 6.63 9.04
CA THR A 190 2.90 6.34 9.84
C THR A 190 2.57 5.55 11.10
N TYR A 191 1.48 5.89 11.78
CA TYR A 191 1.09 5.32 13.08
C TYR A 191 -0.06 4.31 12.99
N ALA A 192 -0.64 4.09 11.80
CA ALA A 192 -1.79 3.20 11.58
C ALA A 192 -2.95 3.50 12.55
N LEU A 193 -3.30 4.78 12.67
CA LEU A 193 -4.32 5.27 13.59
C LEU A 193 -5.68 4.71 13.19
N LEU A 194 -6.24 3.88 14.06
CA LEU A 194 -7.56 3.31 13.87
C LEU A 194 -8.26 3.08 15.20
N GLN A 195 -9.45 3.63 15.35
CA GLN A 195 -10.23 3.40 16.56
C GLN A 195 -10.90 2.03 16.59
N THR A 196 -11.01 1.47 17.79
CA THR A 196 -11.84 0.29 18.04
C THR A 196 -13.29 0.71 18.25
N PRO A 197 -14.25 0.18 17.46
CA PRO A 197 -15.67 0.48 17.66
C PRO A 197 -16.18 0.03 19.04
N PRO A 198 -17.15 0.76 19.65
CA PRO A 198 -17.62 0.46 21.01
C PRO A 198 -18.15 -0.97 21.21
N PHE A 199 -18.79 -1.56 20.19
CA PHE A 199 -19.33 -2.90 20.31
C PHE A 199 -18.22 -3.97 20.43
N VAL A 200 -17.07 -3.76 19.79
CA VAL A 200 -15.91 -4.66 19.88
C VAL A 200 -15.15 -4.43 21.19
N GLU A 201 -14.94 -3.17 21.57
CA GLU A 201 -14.36 -2.81 22.88
C GLU A 201 -15.16 -3.45 24.02
N LYS A 202 -16.49 -3.28 23.99
CA LYS A 202 -17.38 -3.85 24.99
C LYS A 202 -17.24 -5.36 25.06
N PHE A 203 -17.30 -6.04 23.92
CA PHE A 203 -17.15 -7.49 23.85
C PHE A 203 -15.84 -7.98 24.48
N ILE A 204 -14.71 -7.34 24.15
CA ILE A 204 -13.40 -7.71 24.70
C ILE A 204 -13.31 -7.45 26.21
N LEU A 205 -13.83 -6.31 26.69
CA LEU A 205 -13.85 -6.02 28.12
C LEU A 205 -14.77 -6.98 28.89
N ASP A 206 -15.93 -7.34 28.34
CA ASP A 206 -16.84 -8.29 28.99
C ASP A 206 -16.20 -9.69 29.13
N ARG A 207 -15.30 -10.06 28.21
CA ARG A 207 -14.52 -11.32 28.22
C ARG A 207 -13.23 -11.27 29.05
N THR A 208 -12.77 -10.09 29.47
CA THR A 208 -11.48 -9.94 30.19
C THR A 208 -11.62 -9.26 31.54
N PHE A 209 -12.24 -8.08 31.58
CA PHE A 209 -12.42 -7.27 32.78
C PHE A 209 -13.37 -7.93 33.79
N GLU A 210 -14.54 -8.39 33.36
CA GLU A 210 -15.52 -8.99 34.27
C GLU A 210 -14.99 -10.27 34.95
N PRO A 211 -14.32 -11.21 34.23
CA PRO A 211 -13.60 -12.31 34.87
C PRO A 211 -12.52 -11.85 35.85
N ALA A 212 -11.72 -10.83 35.50
CA ALA A 212 -10.66 -10.33 36.37
C ALA A 212 -11.20 -9.71 37.66
N VAL A 213 -12.33 -8.98 37.62
CA VAL A 213 -12.96 -8.44 38.83
C VAL A 213 -13.46 -9.56 39.74
N ARG A 214 -14.01 -10.65 39.17
CA ARG A 214 -14.44 -11.83 39.96
C ARG A 214 -13.28 -12.53 40.64
N GLU A 215 -12.13 -12.65 39.97
CA GLU A 215 -10.97 -13.38 40.48
C GLU A 215 -10.11 -12.56 41.45
N PHE A 216 -9.78 -11.30 41.10
CA PHE A 216 -8.87 -10.47 41.88
C PHE A 216 -9.59 -9.51 42.84
N GLY A 217 -10.87 -9.23 42.60
CA GLY A 217 -11.64 -8.23 43.33
C GLY A 217 -11.40 -6.80 42.83
N LEU A 218 -12.42 -5.95 42.98
CA LEU A 218 -12.44 -4.58 42.46
C LEU A 218 -11.21 -3.71 42.83
N PRO A 219 -10.70 -3.70 44.08
CA PRO A 219 -9.55 -2.86 44.45
C PRO A 219 -8.23 -3.29 43.80
N ALA A 220 -8.08 -4.58 43.49
CA ALA A 220 -6.86 -5.13 42.91
C ALA A 220 -6.87 -5.12 41.37
N THR A 221 -8.04 -4.88 40.75
CA THR A 221 -8.18 -4.80 39.30
C THR A 221 -7.42 -3.60 38.76
N LYS A 222 -6.46 -3.84 37.86
CA LYS A 222 -5.70 -2.80 37.16
C LYS A 222 -5.69 -3.12 35.67
N VAL A 223 -6.06 -2.13 34.86
CA VAL A 223 -6.22 -2.25 33.41
C VAL A 223 -5.15 -1.40 32.71
N ILE A 224 -4.52 -1.96 31.68
CA ILE A 224 -3.68 -1.19 30.76
C ILE A 224 -4.09 -1.44 29.31
N ASP A 225 -4.03 -0.38 28.51
CA ASP A 225 -3.90 -0.46 27.06
C ASP A 225 -2.54 0.12 26.62
N PRO A 226 -1.58 -0.70 26.17
CA PRO A 226 -0.26 -0.25 25.75
C PRO A 226 -0.23 0.30 24.31
N THR A 227 -1.38 0.42 23.67
CA THR A 227 -1.60 0.98 22.32
C THR A 227 -2.88 1.81 22.31
N CYS A 228 -3.02 2.71 23.30
CA CYS A 228 -4.34 3.19 23.70
C CYS A 228 -5.02 4.12 22.69
N GLY A 229 -4.28 4.66 21.72
CA GLY A 229 -4.80 5.65 20.79
C GLY A 229 -5.50 6.79 21.53
N SER A 230 -6.69 7.15 21.06
CA SER A 230 -7.55 8.17 21.68
C SER A 230 -8.25 7.72 22.98
N GLY A 231 -7.95 6.52 23.50
CA GLY A 231 -8.37 6.07 24.84
C GLY A 231 -9.70 5.30 24.92
N HIS A 232 -10.11 4.61 23.86
CA HIS A 232 -11.40 3.89 23.83
C HIS A 232 -11.54 2.80 24.90
N PHE A 233 -10.58 1.87 24.97
CA PHE A 233 -10.55 0.86 26.03
C PHE A 233 -10.41 1.48 27.42
N LEU A 234 -9.67 2.61 27.54
CA LEU A 234 -9.49 3.31 28.80
C LEU A 234 -10.81 3.89 29.33
N LEU A 235 -11.60 4.52 28.46
CA LEU A 235 -12.94 5.03 28.79
C LEU A 235 -13.89 3.90 29.17
N GLY A 236 -13.91 2.83 28.38
CA GLY A 236 -14.74 1.65 28.65
C GLY A 236 -14.40 0.99 29.99
N ALA A 237 -13.12 0.91 30.35
CA ALA A 237 -12.66 0.42 31.64
C ALA A 237 -12.97 1.39 32.79
N PHE A 238 -12.77 2.70 32.57
CA PHE A 238 -13.08 3.73 33.56
C PHE A 238 -14.56 3.70 33.97
N HIS A 239 -15.48 3.69 33.01
CA HIS A 239 -16.92 3.65 33.30
C HIS A 239 -17.30 2.39 34.09
N ARG A 240 -16.81 1.20 33.69
CA ARG A 240 -17.07 -0.05 34.41
C ARG A 240 -16.52 -0.04 35.84
N LEU A 241 -15.30 0.47 36.03
CA LEU A 241 -14.69 0.60 37.37
C LEU A 241 -15.47 1.59 38.23
N PHE A 242 -15.80 2.75 37.69
CA PHE A 242 -16.54 3.79 38.40
C PHE A 242 -17.93 3.32 38.82
N ASP A 243 -18.69 2.70 37.92
CA ASP A 243 -20.02 2.18 38.24
C ASP A 243 -19.94 1.09 39.32
N LYS A 244 -19.01 0.14 39.20
CA LYS A 244 -18.81 -0.89 40.25
C LYS A 244 -18.37 -0.32 41.59
N TRP A 245 -17.58 0.76 41.60
CA TRP A 245 -17.20 1.46 42.83
C TRP A 245 -18.39 2.19 43.46
N ARG A 246 -19.23 2.85 42.65
CA ARG A 246 -20.46 3.50 43.09
C ARG A 246 -21.43 2.50 43.69
N ASP A 247 -21.58 1.33 43.07
CA ASP A 247 -22.46 0.27 43.58
C ASP A 247 -21.93 -0.35 44.88
N ARG A 248 -20.60 -0.49 45.01
CA ARG A 248 -19.94 -1.04 46.21
C ARG A 248 -19.93 -0.07 47.39
N GLU A 249 -19.72 1.21 47.13
CA GLU A 249 -19.55 2.26 48.15
C GLU A 249 -20.41 3.52 47.83
N PRO A 250 -21.75 3.42 47.85
CA PRO A 250 -22.63 4.52 47.44
C PRO A 250 -22.56 5.76 48.35
N ALA A 251 -22.00 5.63 49.55
CA ALA A 251 -21.82 6.73 50.50
C ALA A 251 -20.49 7.48 50.34
N THR A 252 -19.53 6.95 49.56
CA THR A 252 -18.24 7.59 49.32
C THR A 252 -18.41 8.75 48.33
N ASP A 253 -17.70 9.86 48.54
CA ASP A 253 -17.72 11.00 47.61
C ASP A 253 -17.39 10.53 46.19
N VAL A 254 -18.27 10.88 45.26
CA VAL A 254 -18.16 10.53 43.84
C VAL A 254 -16.80 10.91 43.24
N LYS A 255 -16.19 12.01 43.71
CA LYS A 255 -14.85 12.45 43.29
C LYS A 255 -13.78 11.45 43.68
N ILE A 256 -13.85 10.89 44.90
CA ILE A 256 -12.94 9.85 45.37
C ILE A 256 -13.13 8.57 44.54
N LEU A 257 -14.37 8.23 44.19
CA LEU A 257 -14.65 7.06 43.35
C LEU A 257 -14.08 7.25 41.93
N ALA A 258 -14.23 8.44 41.34
CA ALA A 258 -13.63 8.78 40.05
C ALA A 258 -12.11 8.76 40.09
N GLU A 259 -11.48 9.30 41.14
CA GLU A 259 -10.03 9.24 41.35
C GLU A 259 -9.52 7.80 41.46
N ARG A 260 -10.23 6.93 42.20
CA ARG A 260 -9.89 5.50 42.30
C ARG A 260 -9.98 4.81 40.94
N ALA A 261 -11.08 5.01 40.21
CA ALA A 261 -11.27 4.40 38.90
C ALA A 261 -10.19 4.86 37.89
N LEU A 262 -9.88 6.16 37.84
CA LEU A 262 -8.80 6.68 36.99
C LEU A 262 -7.41 6.14 37.41
N GLY A 263 -7.16 5.99 38.71
CA GLY A 263 -5.92 5.40 39.22
C GLY A 263 -5.71 3.93 38.83
N GLN A 264 -6.76 3.23 38.42
CA GLN A 264 -6.74 1.82 38.00
C GLN A 264 -6.64 1.61 36.48
N VAL A 265 -6.76 2.68 35.69
CA VAL A 265 -6.69 2.65 34.22
C VAL A 265 -5.38 3.30 33.77
N THR A 266 -4.58 2.59 32.98
CA THR A 266 -3.32 3.12 32.42
C THR A 266 -3.30 3.01 30.90
N GLY A 267 -2.78 4.01 30.21
CA GLY A 267 -2.63 4.02 28.75
C GLY A 267 -1.24 4.43 28.30
N VAL A 268 -0.75 3.83 27.21
CA VAL A 268 0.46 4.29 26.52
C VAL A 268 0.20 4.30 25.02
N ASP A 269 0.64 5.36 24.35
CA ASP A 269 0.67 5.43 22.88
C ASP A 269 1.91 6.18 22.40
N ILE A 270 2.44 5.78 21.24
CA ILE A 270 3.63 6.43 20.67
C ILE A 270 3.32 7.83 20.11
N ASN A 271 2.05 8.11 19.80
CA ASN A 271 1.64 9.40 19.25
C ASN A 271 1.24 10.39 20.36
N PRO A 272 1.92 11.54 20.48
CA PRO A 272 1.61 12.54 21.50
C PRO A 272 0.18 13.10 21.41
N PHE A 273 -0.42 13.17 20.22
CA PHE A 273 -1.78 13.69 20.05
C PHE A 273 -2.84 12.71 20.51
N ALA A 274 -2.66 11.41 20.21
CA ALA A 274 -3.53 10.35 20.72
C ALA A 274 -3.58 10.41 22.26
N VAL A 275 -2.41 10.57 22.88
CA VAL A 275 -2.28 10.72 24.34
C VAL A 275 -2.97 11.99 24.84
N ALA A 276 -2.75 13.15 24.19
CA ALA A 276 -3.43 14.39 24.59
C ALA A 276 -4.96 14.26 24.54
N ILE A 277 -5.49 13.62 23.49
CA ILE A 277 -6.93 13.35 23.35
C ILE A 277 -7.41 12.36 24.40
N ALA A 278 -6.71 11.25 24.61
CA ALA A 278 -7.06 10.28 25.65
C ALA A 278 -7.09 10.92 27.04
N ARG A 279 -6.10 11.77 27.36
CA ARG A 279 -6.06 12.55 28.60
C ARG A 279 -7.28 13.48 28.71
N PHE A 280 -7.60 14.22 27.65
CA PHE A 280 -8.74 15.14 27.61
C PHE A 280 -10.08 14.39 27.76
N ARG A 281 -10.28 13.29 27.03
CA ARG A 281 -11.52 12.50 27.07
C ARG A 281 -11.75 11.87 28.44
N LEU A 282 -10.72 11.30 29.06
CA LEU A 282 -10.81 10.78 30.44
C LEU A 282 -11.12 11.88 31.45
N LEU A 283 -10.52 13.06 31.30
CA LEU A 283 -10.83 14.22 32.13
C LEU A 283 -12.30 14.63 32.02
N ILE A 284 -12.82 14.80 30.80
CA ILE A 284 -14.22 15.17 30.57
C ILE A 284 -15.17 14.09 31.09
N ALA A 285 -14.85 12.80 30.89
CA ALA A 285 -15.63 11.69 31.43
C ALA A 285 -15.68 11.72 32.98
N ALA A 286 -14.57 12.00 33.63
CA ALA A 286 -14.50 12.13 35.09
C ALA A 286 -15.23 13.39 35.61
N MET A 287 -15.12 14.52 34.90
CA MET A 287 -15.90 15.73 35.22
C MET A 287 -17.40 15.46 35.13
N LYS A 288 -17.85 14.81 34.07
CA LYS A 288 -19.26 14.42 33.89
C LYS A 288 -19.72 13.49 35.01
N ALA A 289 -18.91 12.48 35.36
CA ALA A 289 -19.20 11.57 36.46
C ALA A 289 -19.31 12.28 37.82
N CYS A 290 -18.56 13.37 38.01
CA CYS A 290 -18.57 14.19 39.24
C CYS A 290 -19.48 15.43 39.17
N GLU A 291 -20.29 15.57 38.11
CA GLU A 291 -21.17 16.73 37.85
C GLU A 291 -20.43 18.09 37.87
N LEU A 292 -19.17 18.11 37.42
CA LEU A 292 -18.35 19.31 37.33
C LEU A 292 -18.53 19.99 35.97
N ASN A 293 -18.71 21.31 35.99
CA ASN A 293 -18.98 22.12 34.78
C ASN A 293 -17.93 23.22 34.53
N ARG A 294 -16.87 23.33 35.35
CA ARG A 294 -15.80 24.33 35.22
C ARG A 294 -14.44 23.73 35.52
N LEU A 295 -13.48 23.88 34.60
CA LEU A 295 -12.12 23.33 34.72
C LEU A 295 -11.33 23.98 35.85
N GLU A 296 -11.58 25.25 36.15
CA GLU A 296 -10.96 26.01 37.25
C GLU A 296 -11.30 25.40 38.62
N ARG A 297 -12.45 24.74 38.73
CA ARG A 297 -12.94 24.10 39.96
C ARG A 297 -12.71 22.58 39.96
N THR A 298 -12.19 22.02 38.87
CA THR A 298 -11.93 20.60 38.74
C THR A 298 -10.62 20.24 39.45
N PRO A 299 -10.60 19.20 40.32
CA PRO A 299 -9.37 18.76 40.97
C PRO A 299 -8.37 18.17 39.96
N ALA A 300 -7.13 17.98 40.40
CA ALA A 300 -6.14 17.25 39.61
C ALA A 300 -6.45 15.75 39.66
N PHE A 301 -7.18 15.26 38.67
CA PHE A 301 -7.47 13.83 38.53
C PHE A 301 -6.20 13.04 38.13
N PRO A 302 -6.01 11.80 38.64
CA PRO A 302 -4.84 10.98 38.35
C PRO A 302 -4.95 10.30 36.98
N VAL A 303 -4.93 11.07 35.89
CA VAL A 303 -5.00 10.55 34.53
C VAL A 303 -3.66 9.91 34.12
N ARG A 304 -3.60 8.58 34.14
CA ARG A 304 -2.38 7.79 33.88
C ARG A 304 -2.23 7.41 32.40
N VAL A 305 -1.94 8.39 31.56
CA VAL A 305 -1.67 8.16 30.12
C VAL A 305 -0.32 8.77 29.76
N ALA A 306 0.53 8.07 29.01
CA ALA A 306 1.89 8.51 28.67
C ALA A 306 2.22 8.35 27.18
N THR A 307 3.00 9.27 26.63
CA THR A 307 3.54 9.20 25.27
C THR A 307 4.85 8.43 25.24
N GLY A 308 4.90 7.36 24.44
CA GLY A 308 6.15 6.65 24.17
C GLY A 308 5.97 5.28 23.54
N ASP A 309 7.09 4.69 23.15
CA ASP A 309 7.12 3.36 22.53
C ASP A 309 6.99 2.23 23.57
N SER A 310 5.80 1.61 23.62
CA SER A 310 5.49 0.48 24.51
C SER A 310 6.36 -0.76 24.32
N LEU A 311 6.99 -0.93 23.15
CA LEU A 311 7.86 -2.07 22.86
C LEU A 311 9.29 -1.89 23.40
N LEU A 312 9.65 -0.69 23.86
CA LEU A 312 10.97 -0.45 24.45
C LEU A 312 11.00 -0.84 25.95
N PRO A 313 12.15 -1.32 26.45
CA PRO A 313 12.32 -1.71 27.85
C PRO A 313 12.62 -0.48 28.72
N TRP A 314 11.62 0.36 28.97
CA TRP A 314 11.73 1.50 29.87
C TRP A 314 12.04 1.04 31.31
N GLY A 315 13.28 1.26 31.76
CA GLY A 315 13.72 1.03 33.14
C GLY A 315 13.68 -0.43 33.65
N ALA A 316 13.72 -1.42 32.77
CA ALA A 316 13.77 -2.83 33.16
C ALA A 316 15.18 -3.24 33.64
N GLY A 317 15.47 -3.00 34.92
CA GLY A 317 16.47 -3.77 35.64
C GLY A 317 15.95 -5.18 35.90
N LYS A 318 16.68 -6.21 35.49
CA LYS A 318 16.31 -7.62 35.70
C LYS A 318 16.05 -7.93 37.18
N THR A 319 14.89 -8.53 37.49
CA THR A 319 14.78 -9.52 38.57
C THR A 319 15.34 -10.84 38.04
N VAL A 320 16.55 -11.22 38.47
CA VAL A 320 17.08 -12.58 38.34
C VAL A 320 17.48 -13.02 39.73
N GLU A 321 16.88 -14.14 40.16
CA GLU A 321 17.29 -14.89 41.34
C GLU A 321 18.78 -15.24 41.27
N GLN A 322 19.39 -15.28 42.45
CA GLN A 322 20.82 -15.37 42.73
C GLN A 322 21.57 -16.40 41.85
N THR A 323 22.50 -15.93 41.02
CA THR A 323 23.94 -16.30 40.94
C THR A 323 24.52 -15.85 39.59
N ASP A 324 25.15 -14.67 39.55
CA ASP A 324 26.51 -14.42 39.03
C ASP A 324 26.75 -12.93 38.75
N VAL A 325 27.94 -12.47 39.11
CA VAL A 325 28.33 -11.06 39.21
C VAL A 325 28.73 -10.51 37.83
N PHE A 326 27.78 -9.97 37.07
CA PHE A 326 28.02 -8.95 36.04
C PHE A 326 26.80 -8.02 35.91
N LYS A 327 26.86 -6.87 36.59
CA LYS A 327 25.87 -5.79 36.44
C LYS A 327 26.13 -5.03 35.14
N TRP A 328 25.43 -5.41 34.07
CA TRP A 328 25.20 -4.49 32.95
C TRP A 328 24.08 -3.54 33.36
N GLN A 329 24.41 -2.28 33.67
CA GLN A 329 23.41 -1.22 33.75
C GLN A 329 22.92 -0.96 32.33
N THR A 330 21.70 -1.40 32.01
CA THR A 330 21.03 -0.99 30.78
C THR A 330 20.75 0.52 30.88
N GLU A 331 21.44 1.32 30.05
CA GLU A 331 21.14 2.74 29.90
C GLU A 331 19.67 2.91 29.46
N LYS A 332 19.00 3.95 29.99
CA LYS A 332 17.63 4.29 29.57
C LYS A 332 17.61 4.51 28.04
N PRO A 333 16.56 4.07 27.32
CA PRO A 333 16.41 4.41 25.91
C PRO A 333 16.45 5.93 25.69
N PHE A 334 17.03 6.39 24.57
CA PHE A 334 16.91 7.79 24.14
C PHE A 334 15.43 8.14 24.03
N ALA A 335 15.01 9.24 24.66
CA ALA A 335 13.64 9.75 24.60
C ALA A 335 13.57 10.98 23.69
N PHE A 336 12.57 11.04 22.82
CA PHE A 336 12.28 12.28 22.09
C PHE A 336 11.72 13.34 23.03
N ALA A 337 11.82 14.61 22.63
CA ALA A 337 11.26 15.72 23.41
C ALA A 337 9.75 15.57 23.71
N SER A 338 9.02 14.80 22.91
CA SER A 338 7.59 14.53 23.08
C SER A 338 7.25 13.30 23.93
N GLU A 339 8.23 12.49 24.37
CA GLU A 339 8.00 11.26 25.14
C GLU A 339 8.07 11.49 26.66
N ASP A 340 7.17 10.84 27.42
CA ASP A 340 7.07 10.91 28.89
C ASP A 340 7.99 9.86 29.56
N ASP A 341 9.31 9.95 29.38
CA ASP A 341 10.27 8.92 29.83
C ASP A 341 10.22 8.61 31.34
N ASP A 342 9.82 9.59 32.14
CA ASP A 342 9.60 9.49 33.58
C ASP A 342 8.42 8.59 33.94
N LEU A 343 7.35 8.61 33.14
CA LEU A 343 6.12 7.82 33.35
C LEU A 343 6.19 6.43 32.71
N LEU A 344 6.91 6.27 31.61
CA LEU A 344 6.95 5.01 30.86
C LEU A 344 7.55 3.86 31.69
N THR A 345 8.57 4.14 32.50
CA THR A 345 9.20 3.12 33.36
C THR A 345 8.21 2.47 34.34
N PRO A 346 7.47 3.22 35.19
CA PRO A 346 6.48 2.62 36.07
C PRO A 346 5.27 2.05 35.32
N TYR A 347 4.85 2.62 34.19
CA TYR A 347 3.64 2.16 33.47
C TYR A 347 3.86 0.87 32.68
N LEU A 348 5.08 0.63 32.20
CA LEU A 348 5.38 -0.50 31.32
C LEU A 348 6.16 -1.64 32.01
N ARG A 349 6.20 -1.63 33.35
CA ARG A 349 6.76 -2.72 34.15
C ARG A 349 5.98 -4.03 33.91
N PRO A 350 6.66 -5.14 33.57
CA PRO A 350 6.02 -6.45 33.38
C PRO A 350 5.24 -6.95 34.60
N GLY A 351 4.17 -7.70 34.37
CA GLY A 351 3.46 -8.45 35.42
C GLY A 351 2.63 -7.66 36.42
N GLN A 352 2.31 -6.39 36.17
CA GLN A 352 1.65 -5.53 37.18
C GLN A 352 0.12 -5.41 37.01
N TYR A 353 -0.41 -5.73 35.84
CA TYR A 353 -1.83 -5.54 35.49
C TYR A 353 -2.63 -6.84 35.61
N THR A 354 -3.89 -6.75 36.01
CA THR A 354 -4.79 -7.92 36.01
C THR A 354 -5.51 -8.08 34.67
N VAL A 355 -5.59 -7.00 33.89
CA VAL A 355 -6.23 -6.95 32.57
C VAL A 355 -5.34 -6.15 31.63
N VAL A 356 -5.03 -6.71 30.47
CA VAL A 356 -4.37 -6.01 29.36
C VAL A 356 -5.26 -6.12 28.13
N VAL A 357 -5.66 -4.98 27.59
CA VAL A 357 -6.51 -4.92 26.39
C VAL A 357 -5.93 -3.97 25.36
N GLY A 358 -6.38 -4.06 24.11
CA GLY A 358 -5.98 -3.09 23.09
C GLY A 358 -6.18 -3.58 21.66
N ASN A 359 -5.85 -2.68 20.74
CA ASN A 359 -5.88 -2.86 19.30
C ASN A 359 -4.50 -2.46 18.73
N PRO A 360 -3.51 -3.38 18.70
CA PRO A 360 -2.17 -3.05 18.23
C PRO A 360 -2.15 -2.68 16.74
N PRO A 361 -1.16 -1.92 16.26
CA PRO A 361 -1.10 -1.46 14.87
C PRO A 361 -0.82 -2.60 13.86
N TYR A 362 -1.54 -2.63 12.72
CA TYR A 362 -1.49 -3.72 11.72
C TYR A 362 -0.49 -3.48 10.57
N ILE A 363 0.63 -2.81 10.87
CA ILE A 363 1.63 -2.42 9.87
C ILE A 363 2.97 -3.12 10.09
N THR A 364 3.82 -3.13 9.06
CA THR A 364 5.23 -3.51 9.19
C THR A 364 6.05 -2.29 9.61
N VAL A 365 7.12 -2.49 10.37
CA VAL A 365 8.04 -1.40 10.74
C VAL A 365 8.80 -0.92 9.51
N SER A 366 8.56 0.32 9.09
CA SER A 366 9.18 0.95 7.93
C SER A 366 10.62 1.40 8.19
N ASP A 367 10.89 1.89 9.40
CA ASP A 367 12.22 2.33 9.82
C ASP A 367 13.15 1.12 10.08
N PRO A 368 14.29 1.01 9.35
CA PRO A 368 15.18 -0.15 9.48
C PRO A 368 15.82 -0.30 10.86
N ALA A 369 16.23 0.80 11.51
CA ALA A 369 16.88 0.77 12.81
C ALA A 369 15.89 0.30 13.90
N ARG A 370 14.68 0.87 13.89
CA ARG A 370 13.59 0.43 14.77
C ARG A 370 13.21 -1.04 14.53
N ASN A 371 13.14 -1.48 13.28
CA ASN A 371 12.84 -2.88 12.93
C ASN A 371 13.87 -3.84 13.55
N GLN A 372 15.15 -3.49 13.42
CA GLN A 372 16.26 -4.26 13.97
C GLN A 372 16.17 -4.30 15.50
N ARG A 373 15.95 -3.16 16.15
CA ARG A 373 15.83 -3.07 17.60
C ARG A 373 14.71 -3.96 18.15
N TYR A 374 13.54 -3.98 17.53
CA TYR A 374 12.46 -4.87 17.96
C TYR A 374 12.76 -6.35 17.74
N ARG A 375 13.54 -6.73 16.71
CA ARG A 375 13.97 -8.13 16.53
C ARG A 375 14.86 -8.60 17.66
N GLU A 376 15.72 -7.73 18.16
CA GLU A 376 16.60 -8.01 19.29
C GLU A 376 15.83 -8.14 20.61
N LEU A 377 14.80 -7.31 20.79
CA LEU A 377 13.95 -7.34 21.98
C LEU A 377 12.95 -8.51 21.98
N TYR A 378 12.48 -8.94 20.81
CA TYR A 378 11.44 -9.96 20.65
C TYR A 378 11.85 -11.14 19.72
N PRO A 379 13.02 -11.78 19.93
CA PRO A 379 13.60 -12.77 18.99
C PRO A 379 12.79 -14.07 18.90
N THR A 380 11.98 -14.35 19.92
CA THR A 380 11.14 -15.56 20.01
C THR A 380 9.86 -15.46 19.18
N VAL A 381 9.42 -14.25 18.81
CA VAL A 381 8.17 -14.07 18.04
C VAL A 381 8.39 -13.37 16.71
N CYS A 382 9.35 -12.44 16.61
CA CYS A 382 9.65 -11.73 15.37
C CYS A 382 10.35 -12.66 14.36
N HIS A 383 9.66 -12.96 13.25
CA HIS A 383 10.17 -13.82 12.17
C HIS A 383 9.91 -13.19 10.80
N ARG A 384 10.90 -13.25 9.89
CA ARG A 384 10.82 -12.66 8.52
C ARG A 384 10.29 -11.21 8.55
N GLN A 385 9.50 -10.79 7.56
CA GLN A 385 8.82 -9.49 7.54
C GLN A 385 7.54 -9.57 8.37
N TYR A 386 7.63 -9.25 9.66
CA TYR A 386 6.52 -9.32 10.61
C TYR A 386 5.72 -8.01 10.68
N GLN A 387 4.46 -8.11 11.13
CA GLN A 387 3.62 -6.97 11.51
C GLN A 387 3.79 -6.65 13.00
N LEU A 388 3.58 -5.39 13.40
CA LEU A 388 3.67 -4.95 14.81
C LEU A 388 2.73 -5.72 15.75
N THR A 389 1.64 -6.29 15.24
CA THR A 389 0.77 -7.22 15.99
C THR A 389 1.53 -8.36 16.66
N VAL A 390 2.65 -8.82 16.08
CA VAL A 390 3.45 -9.94 16.62
C VAL A 390 4.19 -9.58 17.91
N PRO A 391 5.09 -8.58 17.94
CA PRO A 391 5.72 -8.17 19.20
C PRO A 391 4.70 -7.64 20.21
N PHE A 392 3.62 -6.97 19.78
CA PHE A 392 2.57 -6.53 20.69
C PHE A 392 1.80 -7.67 21.32
N ALA A 393 1.46 -8.73 20.56
CA ALA A 393 0.80 -9.90 21.14
C ALA A 393 1.61 -10.46 22.32
N LYS A 394 2.93 -10.58 22.17
CA LYS A 394 3.81 -10.94 23.29
C LYS A 394 3.81 -9.88 24.39
N ARG A 395 3.96 -8.60 24.05
CA ARG A 395 4.01 -7.49 25.01
C ARG A 395 2.77 -7.41 25.90
N PHE A 396 1.58 -7.71 25.36
CA PHE A 396 0.34 -7.71 26.13
C PHE A 396 0.39 -8.74 27.26
N PHE A 397 0.86 -9.96 26.96
CA PHE A 397 1.07 -11.00 27.98
C PHE A 397 2.24 -10.72 28.92
N ASP A 398 3.26 -9.97 28.50
CA ASP A 398 4.36 -9.56 29.38
C ASP A 398 3.90 -8.55 30.45
N LEU A 399 2.91 -7.72 30.15
CA LEU A 399 2.39 -6.69 31.07
C LEU A 399 1.39 -7.23 32.11
N VAL A 400 0.72 -8.34 31.79
CA VAL A 400 -0.28 -8.94 32.67
C VAL A 400 0.37 -9.83 33.74
N LYS A 401 -0.24 -9.92 34.92
CA LYS A 401 0.20 -10.80 36.02
C LYS A 401 0.30 -12.25 35.54
N SER A 402 1.44 -12.89 35.79
CA SER A 402 1.64 -14.31 35.53
C SER A 402 0.90 -15.18 36.54
N SER A 403 0.47 -16.36 36.12
CA SER A 403 -0.09 -17.36 37.02
C SER A 403 0.95 -17.86 38.02
N ASP A 404 0.48 -18.34 39.16
CA ASP A 404 1.30 -19.06 40.13
C ASP A 404 1.66 -20.47 39.65
N GLU A 405 2.30 -21.25 40.53
CA GLU A 405 2.72 -22.62 40.23
C GLU A 405 1.58 -23.61 39.99
N HIS A 406 0.37 -23.28 40.45
CA HIS A 406 -0.87 -24.04 40.27
C HIS A 406 -1.66 -23.62 39.03
N GLY A 407 -1.24 -22.55 38.34
CA GLY A 407 -1.95 -21.98 37.19
C GLY A 407 -3.05 -21.01 37.57
N GLU A 408 -3.11 -20.57 38.84
CA GLU A 408 -4.09 -19.63 39.35
C GLU A 408 -3.54 -18.19 39.37
N GLY A 409 -4.42 -17.18 39.46
CA GLY A 409 -4.01 -15.78 39.60
C GLY A 409 -3.36 -15.16 38.35
N GLY A 410 -3.36 -15.86 37.21
CA GLY A 410 -2.88 -15.32 35.94
C GLY A 410 -3.88 -14.32 35.37
N GLY A 411 -3.46 -13.09 35.09
CA GLY A 411 -4.36 -12.07 34.58
C GLY A 411 -4.79 -12.30 33.13
N TYR A 412 -5.73 -11.48 32.68
CA TYR A 412 -6.46 -11.63 31.43
C TYR A 412 -5.94 -10.71 30.34
N VAL A 413 -5.84 -11.25 29.12
CA VAL A 413 -5.47 -10.53 27.92
C VAL A 413 -6.58 -10.62 26.89
N GLY A 414 -6.95 -9.49 26.29
CA GLY A 414 -7.90 -9.44 25.19
C GLY A 414 -7.47 -8.45 24.13
N GLN A 415 -7.33 -8.90 22.89
CA GLN A 415 -6.92 -8.03 21.79
C GLN A 415 -7.73 -8.33 20.54
N ILE A 416 -8.08 -7.26 19.80
CA ILE A 416 -8.40 -7.39 18.38
C ILE A 416 -7.11 -7.23 17.60
N THR A 417 -6.82 -8.13 16.67
CA THR A 417 -5.59 -8.11 15.87
C THR A 417 -5.89 -8.47 14.42
N GLY A 418 -5.02 -8.09 13.49
CA GLY A 418 -5.04 -8.65 12.13
C GLY A 418 -4.79 -10.16 12.14
N ASN A 419 -5.56 -10.93 11.39
CA ASN A 419 -5.48 -12.40 11.36
C ASN A 419 -4.29 -12.95 10.56
N GLY A 420 -3.45 -12.08 9.97
CA GLY A 420 -2.37 -12.51 9.06
C GLY A 420 -1.32 -13.43 9.66
N PHE A 421 -1.08 -13.35 10.97
CA PHE A 421 -0.16 -14.27 11.66
C PHE A 421 -0.66 -15.73 11.64
N MET A 422 -1.95 -15.96 11.41
CA MET A 422 -2.54 -17.31 11.38
C MET A 422 -2.09 -18.12 10.16
N LYS A 423 -1.87 -17.44 9.02
CA LYS A 423 -1.59 -18.10 7.72
C LYS A 423 -0.25 -17.70 7.09
N ARG A 424 0.32 -16.52 7.42
CA ARG A 424 1.58 -16.03 6.84
C ARG A 424 2.79 -16.47 7.66
N GLU A 425 3.87 -16.75 6.95
CA GLU A 425 5.13 -17.27 7.50
C GLU A 425 5.74 -16.46 8.67
N PHE A 426 5.42 -15.17 8.79
CA PHE A 426 5.90 -14.36 9.93
C PHE A 426 5.25 -14.78 11.26
N GLY A 427 4.07 -15.39 11.25
CA GLY A 427 3.35 -15.82 12.45
C GLY A 427 3.76 -17.20 12.97
N LYS A 428 4.58 -17.94 12.21
CA LYS A 428 5.03 -19.30 12.57
C LYS A 428 5.63 -19.38 13.97
N LYS A 429 6.55 -18.47 14.32
CA LYS A 429 7.16 -18.42 15.66
C LYS A 429 6.15 -18.02 16.74
N LEU A 430 5.30 -17.04 16.46
CA LEU A 430 4.27 -16.61 17.41
C LEU A 430 3.31 -17.76 17.77
N ILE A 431 2.91 -18.58 16.81
CA ILE A 431 2.03 -19.72 17.06
C ILE A 431 2.81 -20.88 17.69
N ASN A 432 3.81 -21.40 16.97
CA ASN A 432 4.48 -22.65 17.32
C ASN A 432 5.31 -22.53 18.60
N ASP A 433 5.95 -21.38 18.82
CA ASP A 433 6.88 -21.22 19.93
C ASP A 433 6.21 -20.54 21.12
N TYR A 434 5.33 -19.55 20.88
CA TYR A 434 4.72 -18.74 21.93
C TYR A 434 3.29 -19.18 22.31
N PHE A 435 2.29 -19.04 21.44
CA PHE A 435 0.90 -19.38 21.78
C PHE A 435 0.70 -20.87 22.10
N ALA A 436 1.48 -21.76 21.49
CA ALA A 436 1.42 -23.20 21.74
C ALA A 436 1.89 -23.59 23.15
N HIS A 437 2.83 -22.83 23.75
CA HIS A 437 3.58 -23.30 24.93
C HIS A 437 3.74 -22.28 26.06
N GLU A 438 3.79 -20.98 25.75
CA GLU A 438 4.20 -19.93 26.67
C GLU A 438 3.03 -19.18 27.31
N VAL A 439 1.83 -19.31 26.76
CA VAL A 439 0.60 -18.70 27.30
C VAL A 439 -0.59 -19.63 27.10
N GLU A 440 -1.74 -19.22 27.62
CA GLU A 440 -3.01 -19.92 27.46
C GLU A 440 -3.98 -19.04 26.68
N LEU A 441 -4.20 -19.36 25.41
CA LEU A 441 -5.38 -18.86 24.71
C LEU A 441 -6.59 -19.67 25.16
N THR A 442 -7.66 -18.97 25.52
CA THR A 442 -8.95 -19.55 25.94
C THR A 442 -9.98 -19.43 24.83
N GLU A 443 -9.91 -18.37 24.02
CA GLU A 443 -10.82 -18.14 22.91
C GLU A 443 -10.09 -17.57 21.68
N VAL A 444 -10.42 -18.08 20.50
CA VAL A 444 -9.95 -17.59 19.20
C VAL A 444 -11.18 -17.35 18.33
N ILE A 445 -11.48 -16.09 18.06
CA ILE A 445 -12.73 -15.70 17.39
C ILE A 445 -12.39 -15.09 16.04
N ASP A 446 -12.76 -15.78 14.96
CA ASP A 446 -12.62 -15.23 13.62
C ASP A 446 -13.66 -14.13 13.39
N THR A 447 -13.18 -12.90 13.19
CA THR A 447 -14.02 -11.73 12.90
C THR A 447 -13.80 -11.24 11.47
N SER A 448 -13.12 -12.00 10.60
CA SER A 448 -12.85 -11.58 9.23
C SER A 448 -14.10 -11.39 8.38
N GLY A 449 -15.17 -12.12 8.72
CA GLY A 449 -16.46 -11.99 8.05
C GLY A 449 -17.33 -10.85 8.59
N ALA A 450 -16.99 -10.22 9.72
CA ALA A 450 -17.78 -9.14 10.28
C ALA A 450 -17.32 -7.77 9.75
N TYR A 451 -18.26 -6.88 9.45
CA TYR A 451 -17.93 -5.50 9.12
C TYR A 451 -17.56 -4.72 10.39
N ILE A 452 -16.28 -4.40 10.56
CA ILE A 452 -15.79 -3.57 11.66
C ILE A 452 -15.29 -2.24 11.07
N PRO A 453 -15.98 -1.10 11.36
CA PRO A 453 -15.63 0.21 10.83
C PRO A 453 -14.14 0.55 10.99
N GLY A 454 -13.57 1.17 9.96
CA GLY A 454 -12.15 1.54 9.91
C GLY A 454 -11.20 0.39 9.54
N HIS A 455 -11.58 -0.88 9.75
CA HIS A 455 -10.71 -2.01 9.45
C HIS A 455 -10.86 -2.48 7.99
N GLY A 456 -9.84 -2.23 7.17
CA GLY A 456 -9.71 -2.84 5.84
C GLY A 456 -8.96 -4.19 5.83
N THR A 457 -8.43 -4.62 6.98
CA THR A 457 -7.69 -5.90 7.14
C THR A 457 -8.55 -6.90 7.92
N PRO A 458 -8.61 -8.18 7.50
CA PRO A 458 -9.32 -9.23 8.23
C PRO A 458 -8.78 -9.36 9.66
N THR A 459 -9.68 -9.38 10.62
CA THR A 459 -9.36 -9.36 12.04
C THR A 459 -9.70 -10.68 12.72
N ALA A 460 -9.10 -10.88 13.88
CA ALA A 460 -9.50 -11.88 14.85
C ALA A 460 -9.43 -11.29 16.25
N ILE A 461 -10.25 -11.80 17.17
CA ILE A 461 -10.17 -11.49 18.59
C ILE A 461 -9.51 -12.66 19.32
N LEU A 462 -8.50 -12.35 20.12
CA LEU A 462 -7.78 -13.32 20.95
C LEU A 462 -8.03 -13.00 22.42
N ILE A 463 -8.57 -13.98 23.15
CA ILE A 463 -8.73 -13.93 24.60
C ILE A 463 -7.85 -15.00 25.23
N GLY A 464 -7.11 -14.64 26.28
CA GLY A 464 -6.23 -15.57 26.96
C GLY A 464 -5.74 -15.11 28.33
N ARG A 465 -4.85 -15.91 28.90
CA ARG A 465 -4.26 -15.75 30.22
C ARG A 465 -2.74 -15.95 30.17
N ALA A 466 -2.00 -15.25 31.02
CA ALA A 466 -0.58 -15.51 31.22
C ALA A 466 -0.36 -16.77 32.08
N ASN A 467 -0.77 -17.92 31.53
CA ASN A 467 -0.68 -19.23 32.17
C ASN A 467 0.02 -20.24 31.24
N LYS A 468 1.01 -20.96 31.78
CA LYS A 468 1.76 -22.02 31.08
C LYS A 468 1.43 -23.43 31.59
N ARG A 469 0.69 -23.54 32.70
CA ARG A 469 0.51 -24.77 33.46
C ARG A 469 -0.97 -25.14 33.53
N ARG A 470 -1.29 -26.45 33.58
CA ARG A 470 -2.66 -26.96 33.77
C ARG A 470 -3.71 -26.27 32.86
N ARG A 471 -3.35 -26.08 31.60
CA ARG A 471 -4.19 -25.39 30.60
C ARG A 471 -5.41 -26.23 30.24
N SER A 472 -6.50 -25.58 29.87
CA SER A 472 -7.72 -26.23 29.34
C SER A 472 -7.37 -27.18 28.19
N PRO A 473 -7.97 -28.38 28.04
CA PRO A 473 -7.70 -29.26 26.90
C PRO A 473 -8.27 -28.73 25.57
N VAL A 474 -9.22 -27.79 25.64
CA VAL A 474 -9.92 -27.21 24.50
C VAL A 474 -9.78 -25.70 24.46
N VAL A 475 -9.92 -25.14 23.26
CA VAL A 475 -10.01 -23.69 23.01
C VAL A 475 -11.29 -23.41 22.26
N ARG A 476 -12.08 -22.49 22.81
CA ARG A 476 -13.32 -22.06 22.19
C ARG A 476 -13.01 -21.29 20.92
N THR A 477 -13.58 -21.75 19.81
CA THR A 477 -13.24 -21.22 18.49
C THR A 477 -14.49 -20.87 17.73
N VAL A 478 -14.53 -19.65 17.18
CA VAL A 478 -15.55 -19.23 16.22
C VAL A 478 -14.93 -19.25 14.83
N LEU A 479 -15.52 -20.04 13.93
CA LEU A 479 -15.03 -20.31 12.58
C LEU A 479 -15.94 -19.60 11.56
N GLY A 480 -15.36 -18.79 10.67
CA GLY A 480 -16.10 -18.08 9.63
C GLY A 480 -16.62 -19.01 8.54
N ILE A 481 -17.86 -18.80 8.09
CA ILE A 481 -18.50 -19.49 6.96
C ILE A 481 -18.76 -18.51 5.83
N ARG A 482 -19.41 -17.38 6.13
CA ARG A 482 -19.70 -16.29 5.18
C ARG A 482 -19.39 -14.94 5.81
N GLY A 483 -18.98 -13.98 4.98
CA GLY A 483 -18.87 -12.58 5.37
C GLY A 483 -20.21 -11.83 5.22
N GLU A 484 -20.31 -10.63 5.81
CA GLU A 484 -21.45 -9.73 5.57
C GLU A 484 -21.74 -9.57 4.07
N PRO A 485 -23.01 -9.69 3.64
CA PRO A 485 -23.39 -9.60 2.24
C PRO A 485 -23.26 -8.16 1.69
N THR A 486 -23.44 -7.17 2.56
CA THR A 486 -23.25 -5.75 2.28
C THR A 486 -22.74 -5.05 3.54
N THR A 487 -22.25 -3.82 3.41
CA THR A 487 -21.95 -3.01 4.58
C THR A 487 -23.24 -2.73 5.37
N PRO A 488 -23.34 -3.13 6.65
CA PRO A 488 -24.54 -2.89 7.45
C PRO A 488 -24.65 -1.40 7.85
N ASP A 489 -25.88 -0.89 7.95
CA ASP A 489 -26.15 0.49 8.41
C ASP A 489 -25.60 0.75 9.82
N ASN A 490 -25.72 -0.26 10.70
CA ASN A 490 -25.10 -0.29 12.01
C ASN A 490 -24.22 -1.55 12.13
N ALA A 491 -22.92 -1.35 12.29
CA ALA A 491 -21.95 -2.44 12.42
C ALA A 491 -22.21 -3.37 13.62
N ALA A 492 -22.75 -2.85 14.72
CA ALA A 492 -23.12 -3.66 15.88
C ALA A 492 -24.29 -4.62 15.59
N ASP A 493 -25.04 -4.32 14.52
CA ASP A 493 -26.15 -5.13 14.01
C ASP A 493 -25.74 -5.89 12.74
N GLY A 494 -24.45 -6.06 12.42
CA GLY A 494 -24.03 -6.94 11.31
C GLY A 494 -24.53 -8.37 11.50
N HIS A 495 -24.85 -9.08 10.41
CA HIS A 495 -25.32 -10.46 10.48
C HIS A 495 -24.27 -11.39 11.08
N VAL A 496 -23.02 -11.23 10.67
CA VAL A 496 -21.90 -12.03 11.17
C VAL A 496 -21.59 -11.64 12.61
N TRP A 497 -21.59 -10.35 12.95
CA TRP A 497 -21.35 -9.93 14.34
C TRP A 497 -22.43 -10.44 15.31
N ARG A 498 -23.71 -10.34 14.93
CA ARG A 498 -24.82 -10.91 15.71
C ARG A 498 -24.69 -12.43 15.84
N ALA A 499 -24.36 -13.13 14.76
CA ALA A 499 -24.12 -14.57 14.79
C ALA A 499 -22.97 -14.96 15.71
N ILE A 500 -21.92 -14.15 15.83
CA ILE A 500 -20.84 -14.35 16.80
C ILE A 500 -21.39 -14.18 18.22
N LEU A 501 -22.08 -13.06 18.52
CA LEU A 501 -22.61 -12.78 19.86
C LEU A 501 -23.58 -13.86 20.35
N ASP A 502 -24.50 -14.30 19.49
CA ASP A 502 -25.55 -15.25 19.86
C ASP A 502 -25.01 -16.67 20.07
N GLN A 503 -23.93 -17.04 19.37
CA GLN A 503 -23.44 -18.42 19.32
C GLN A 503 -22.14 -18.65 20.07
N VAL A 504 -21.33 -17.62 20.37
CA VAL A 504 -19.99 -17.80 20.97
C VAL A 504 -20.06 -18.59 22.28
N ASP A 505 -21.12 -18.45 23.07
CA ASP A 505 -21.30 -19.20 24.33
C ASP A 505 -22.02 -20.55 24.16
N GLN A 506 -22.27 -20.98 22.92
CA GLN A 506 -22.98 -22.21 22.55
C GLN A 506 -22.10 -23.11 21.66
N PRO A 507 -21.07 -23.80 22.20
CA PRO A 507 -20.22 -24.68 21.41
C PRO A 507 -21.04 -25.83 20.77
N GLY A 508 -20.77 -26.13 19.50
CA GLY A 508 -21.51 -27.07 18.66
C GLY A 508 -22.59 -26.43 17.79
N SER A 509 -22.80 -25.12 17.87
CA SER A 509 -23.76 -24.38 17.04
C SER A 509 -23.18 -23.99 15.67
N GLU A 510 -24.06 -23.89 14.68
CA GLU A 510 -23.75 -23.44 13.32
C GLU A 510 -24.90 -22.58 12.77
N SER A 511 -24.56 -21.50 12.07
CA SER A 511 -25.48 -20.67 11.29
C SER A 511 -24.95 -20.50 9.87
N ASP A 512 -25.64 -19.72 9.02
CA ASP A 512 -25.15 -19.38 7.68
C ASP A 512 -23.83 -18.58 7.69
N TRP A 513 -23.45 -18.02 8.85
CA TRP A 513 -22.37 -17.04 8.98
C TRP A 513 -21.14 -17.59 9.70
N VAL A 514 -21.34 -18.28 10.82
CA VAL A 514 -20.27 -18.83 11.66
C VAL A 514 -20.64 -20.20 12.24
N SER A 515 -19.62 -20.99 12.57
CA SER A 515 -19.76 -22.19 13.42
C SER A 515 -18.93 -22.01 14.69
N VAL A 516 -19.45 -22.46 15.83
CA VAL A 516 -18.76 -22.35 17.13
C VAL A 516 -18.47 -23.74 17.65
N THR A 517 -17.23 -23.99 18.05
CA THR A 517 -16.80 -25.31 18.53
C THR A 517 -15.66 -25.20 19.54
N ASP A 518 -15.61 -26.14 20.48
CA ASP A 518 -14.49 -26.27 21.41
C ASP A 518 -13.43 -27.18 20.78
N LEU A 519 -12.45 -26.57 20.10
CA LEU A 519 -11.40 -27.31 19.39
C LEU A 519 -10.41 -27.91 20.38
N PRO A 520 -9.95 -29.17 20.16
CA PRO A 520 -8.80 -29.69 20.88
C PRO A 520 -7.58 -28.80 20.67
N ARG A 521 -6.84 -28.49 21.74
CA ARG A 521 -5.63 -27.64 21.66
C ARG A 521 -4.66 -28.10 20.57
N SER A 522 -4.55 -29.40 20.32
CA SER A 522 -3.68 -29.97 19.28
C SER A 522 -3.90 -29.40 17.88
N ARG A 523 -5.12 -28.92 17.57
CA ARG A 523 -5.44 -28.29 16.27
C ARG A 523 -4.91 -26.87 16.11
N ILE A 524 -4.54 -26.20 17.20
CA ILE A 524 -4.02 -24.82 17.19
C ILE A 524 -2.58 -24.71 17.70
N LEU A 525 -1.86 -25.83 17.85
CA LEU A 525 -0.44 -25.81 18.24
C LEU A 525 0.49 -25.42 17.08
N ASN A 526 0.06 -25.67 15.84
CA ASN A 526 0.91 -25.51 14.67
C ASN A 526 0.32 -24.49 13.69
N HIS A 527 1.18 -23.63 13.16
CA HIS A 527 0.90 -22.81 12.00
C HIS A 527 0.84 -23.69 10.73
N PRO A 528 -0.09 -23.44 9.80
CA PRO A 528 -1.10 -22.37 9.83
C PRO A 528 -2.36 -22.77 10.61
N TRP A 529 -3.06 -21.78 11.16
CA TRP A 529 -4.44 -21.98 11.63
C TRP A 529 -5.42 -21.79 10.46
N SER A 530 -6.36 -22.72 10.32
CA SER A 530 -7.52 -22.58 9.44
C SER A 530 -8.78 -22.49 10.30
N LEU A 531 -9.46 -21.35 10.21
CA LEU A 531 -10.70 -21.06 10.95
C LEU A 531 -11.94 -21.10 10.05
N SER A 532 -11.97 -21.99 9.04
CA SER A 532 -13.09 -22.12 8.09
C SER A 532 -14.14 -23.14 8.55
N GLY A 533 -15.41 -22.72 8.60
CA GLY A 533 -16.56 -23.59 8.92
C GLY A 533 -17.24 -24.23 7.68
N GLY A 534 -18.37 -24.90 7.86
CA GLY A 534 -19.24 -25.35 6.75
C GLY A 534 -18.79 -26.59 5.96
N GLY A 535 -18.01 -27.49 6.57
CA GLY A 535 -17.63 -28.78 5.96
C GLY A 535 -16.38 -28.78 5.08
N ALA A 536 -15.69 -27.65 4.94
CA ALA A 536 -14.44 -27.54 4.17
C ALA A 536 -13.34 -28.51 4.63
N SER A 537 -13.30 -28.83 5.94
CA SER A 537 -12.40 -29.83 6.51
C SER A 537 -12.61 -31.23 5.92
N GLY A 538 -13.86 -31.64 5.68
CA GLY A 538 -14.17 -32.96 5.09
C GLY A 538 -13.67 -33.10 3.65
N VAL A 539 -13.76 -32.04 2.84
CA VAL A 539 -13.20 -32.03 1.49
C VAL A 539 -11.66 -32.14 1.54
N MET A 540 -11.02 -31.39 2.44
CA MET A 540 -9.56 -31.47 2.62
C MET A 540 -9.10 -32.88 3.03
N ASP A 541 -9.86 -33.56 3.89
CA ASP A 541 -9.56 -34.94 4.30
C ASP A 541 -9.65 -35.92 3.13
N LEU A 542 -10.66 -35.78 2.25
CA LEU A 542 -10.79 -36.59 1.03
C LEU A 542 -9.64 -36.36 0.05
N LEU A 543 -9.25 -35.10 -0.18
CA LEU A 543 -8.13 -34.76 -1.05
C LEU A 543 -6.81 -35.36 -0.54
N ASN A 544 -6.60 -35.33 0.77
CA ASN A 544 -5.43 -35.95 1.40
C ASN A 544 -5.49 -37.49 1.35
N ALA A 545 -6.67 -38.09 1.50
CA ALA A 545 -6.84 -39.54 1.44
C ALA A 545 -6.62 -40.11 0.02
N ALA A 546 -7.03 -39.36 -1.02
CA ALA A 546 -6.81 -39.72 -2.42
C ALA A 546 -5.37 -39.45 -2.91
N SER A 547 -4.53 -38.83 -2.07
CA SER A 547 -3.17 -38.45 -2.42
C SER A 547 -2.24 -39.66 -2.56
N ALA A 548 -1.57 -39.76 -3.71
CA ALA A 548 -0.49 -40.73 -3.97
C ALA A 548 0.91 -40.17 -3.67
N GLY A 549 0.98 -38.88 -3.32
CA GLY A 549 2.21 -38.11 -3.07
C GLY A 549 1.90 -36.62 -3.02
N ARG A 550 2.88 -35.80 -2.65
CA ARG A 550 2.78 -34.34 -2.62
C ARG A 550 3.57 -33.72 -3.76
N LEU A 551 3.26 -32.48 -4.09
CA LEU A 551 4.04 -31.73 -5.09
C LEU A 551 5.54 -31.66 -4.73
N ALA A 552 5.89 -31.54 -3.46
CA ALA A 552 7.27 -31.58 -2.98
C ALA A 552 8.04 -32.84 -3.44
N ASP A 553 7.36 -33.97 -3.60
CA ASP A 553 7.98 -35.25 -3.95
C ASP A 553 8.48 -35.27 -5.42
N LEU A 554 8.02 -34.34 -6.26
CA LEU A 554 8.49 -34.17 -7.65
C LEU A 554 9.82 -33.39 -7.74
N SER A 555 10.52 -33.17 -6.62
CA SER A 555 11.78 -32.42 -6.54
C SER A 555 11.68 -31.01 -7.15
N VAL A 556 10.61 -30.30 -6.79
CA VAL A 556 10.29 -28.99 -7.36
C VAL A 556 11.14 -27.87 -6.78
N ASP A 557 11.60 -26.94 -7.61
CA ASP A 557 12.11 -25.64 -7.19
C ASP A 557 11.05 -24.57 -7.51
N ILE A 558 10.54 -23.91 -6.46
CA ILE A 558 9.48 -22.91 -6.58
C ILE A 558 9.95 -21.58 -6.00
N GLY A 559 9.87 -20.51 -6.78
CA GLY A 559 10.20 -19.17 -6.31
C GLY A 559 10.27 -18.12 -7.41
N SER A 560 10.60 -16.89 -7.03
CA SER A 560 10.77 -15.79 -7.97
C SER A 560 11.91 -16.05 -8.96
N GLY A 561 11.79 -15.57 -10.19
CA GLY A 561 12.87 -15.64 -11.17
C GLY A 561 13.93 -14.56 -10.92
N ALA A 562 13.52 -13.30 -10.90
CA ALA A 562 14.39 -12.16 -10.68
C ALA A 562 13.73 -11.14 -9.75
N VAL A 563 14.56 -10.39 -9.01
CA VAL A 563 14.11 -9.28 -8.17
C VAL A 563 15.01 -8.08 -8.41
N THR A 564 14.47 -7.06 -9.09
CA THR A 564 15.21 -5.82 -9.38
C THR A 564 15.34 -4.92 -8.14
N ARG A 565 14.30 -4.93 -7.28
CA ARG A 565 14.03 -3.97 -6.18
C ARG A 565 13.87 -2.51 -6.63
N GLU A 566 13.94 -2.20 -7.93
CA GLU A 566 13.74 -0.87 -8.51
C GLU A 566 13.19 -1.00 -9.94
N ASP A 567 12.02 -1.62 -10.09
CA ASP A 567 11.42 -1.96 -11.39
C ASP A 567 11.33 -0.76 -12.36
N GLY A 568 11.09 0.45 -11.81
CA GLY A 568 10.92 1.68 -12.59
C GLY A 568 12.10 2.07 -13.51
N ILE A 569 13.32 1.63 -13.21
CA ILE A 569 14.54 1.90 -14.02
C ILE A 569 14.95 0.72 -14.91
N TYR A 570 14.33 -0.46 -14.75
CA TYR A 570 14.62 -1.62 -15.60
C TYR A 570 13.49 -1.95 -16.57
N MET A 571 12.23 -1.64 -16.25
CA MET A 571 11.07 -1.95 -17.10
C MET A 571 10.78 -0.84 -18.10
N PHE A 572 10.57 -1.19 -19.36
CA PHE A 572 10.32 -0.29 -20.48
C PHE A 572 9.44 -0.98 -21.51
N SER A 573 8.66 -0.20 -22.27
CA SER A 573 8.06 -0.74 -23.48
C SER A 573 9.16 -1.07 -24.49
N ARG A 574 8.89 -2.01 -25.40
CA ARG A 574 9.84 -2.38 -26.46
C ARG A 574 10.31 -1.16 -27.25
N GLY A 575 9.37 -0.32 -27.67
CA GLY A 575 9.68 0.93 -28.39
C GLY A 575 10.54 1.91 -27.60
N ALA A 576 10.39 1.99 -26.27
CA ALA A 576 11.25 2.83 -25.44
C ALA A 576 12.71 2.31 -25.43
N LEU A 577 12.93 1.00 -25.40
CA LEU A 577 14.27 0.42 -25.49
C LEU A 577 14.90 0.61 -26.87
N ASP A 578 14.08 0.60 -27.94
CA ASP A 578 14.50 0.94 -29.30
C ASP A 578 14.99 2.39 -29.39
N ARG A 579 14.20 3.34 -28.88
CA ARG A 579 14.59 4.76 -28.81
C ARG A 579 15.90 4.97 -28.05
N LEU A 580 16.12 4.21 -26.97
CA LEU A 580 17.33 4.30 -26.15
C LEU A 580 18.54 3.59 -26.78
N GLY A 581 18.39 2.93 -27.94
CA GLY A 581 19.47 2.24 -28.63
C GLY A 581 20.03 1.04 -27.86
N VAL A 582 19.20 0.39 -27.05
CA VAL A 582 19.61 -0.80 -26.28
C VAL A 582 19.64 -2.01 -27.23
N PRO A 583 20.72 -2.80 -27.38
CA PRO A 583 20.69 -3.95 -28.29
C PRO A 583 19.71 -5.05 -27.82
N GLU A 584 19.07 -5.77 -28.75
CA GLU A 584 18.05 -6.81 -28.45
C GLU A 584 18.53 -7.86 -27.43
N ARG A 585 19.80 -8.27 -27.49
CA ARG A 585 20.40 -9.22 -26.53
C ARG A 585 20.42 -8.76 -25.07
N PHE A 586 20.26 -7.45 -24.81
CA PHE A 586 20.16 -6.85 -23.48
C PHE A 586 18.71 -6.47 -23.13
N ARG A 587 17.74 -7.12 -23.77
CA ARG A 587 16.31 -6.96 -23.52
C ARG A 587 15.66 -8.31 -23.34
N ARG A 588 14.67 -8.41 -22.47
CA ARG A 588 13.82 -9.60 -22.29
C ARG A 588 12.40 -9.20 -21.94
N PRO A 589 11.37 -9.96 -22.33
CA PRO A 589 10.04 -9.76 -21.79
C PRO A 589 10.05 -9.96 -20.28
N PHE A 590 9.35 -9.10 -19.56
CA PHE A 590 9.26 -9.07 -18.10
C PHE A 590 7.83 -9.32 -17.66
N VAL A 591 7.63 -10.47 -17.04
CA VAL A 591 6.33 -10.99 -16.66
C VAL A 591 6.05 -10.63 -15.21
N GLU A 592 4.93 -9.94 -15.01
CA GLU A 592 4.34 -9.67 -13.71
C GLU A 592 3.20 -10.64 -13.40
N GLY A 593 2.78 -10.70 -12.15
CA GLY A 593 1.68 -11.57 -11.73
C GLY A 593 0.33 -11.23 -12.39
N GLU A 594 0.17 -10.02 -12.94
CA GLU A 594 -1.04 -9.63 -13.69
C GLU A 594 -1.09 -10.17 -15.11
N ASP A 595 0.08 -10.45 -15.70
CA ASP A 595 0.22 -10.92 -17.08
C ASP A 595 -0.11 -12.41 -17.23
N VAL A 596 -0.02 -13.19 -16.14
CA VAL A 596 -0.26 -14.63 -16.12
C VAL A 596 -1.75 -14.93 -15.94
N ARG A 597 -2.49 -15.12 -17.02
CA ARG A 597 -3.96 -15.36 -17.00
C ARG A 597 -4.37 -16.41 -18.00
N ASP A 598 -5.44 -17.14 -17.68
CA ASP A 598 -6.17 -18.01 -18.62
C ASP A 598 -5.30 -18.83 -19.58
N TRP A 599 -4.32 -19.56 -19.02
CA TRP A 599 -3.39 -20.43 -19.76
C TRP A 599 -2.33 -19.73 -20.63
N ALA A 600 -2.24 -18.39 -20.60
CA ALA A 600 -1.29 -17.61 -21.38
C ALA A 600 -0.60 -16.49 -20.56
N ILE A 601 0.47 -15.94 -21.13
CA ILE A 601 1.14 -14.74 -20.62
C ILE A 601 0.84 -13.61 -21.60
N HIS A 602 0.10 -12.59 -21.16
CA HIS A 602 -0.35 -11.50 -22.01
C HIS A 602 0.54 -10.25 -21.87
N ALA A 603 1.00 -9.72 -23.01
CA ALA A 603 1.59 -8.40 -23.18
C ALA A 603 2.58 -7.93 -22.08
N PRO A 604 3.62 -8.72 -21.74
CA PRO A 604 4.63 -8.28 -20.80
C PRO A 604 5.39 -7.06 -21.33
N GLU A 605 5.65 -6.08 -20.46
CA GLU A 605 6.65 -5.02 -20.71
C GLU A 605 8.04 -5.67 -20.95
N ASP A 606 8.98 -4.96 -21.56
CA ASP A 606 10.36 -5.44 -21.65
C ASP A 606 11.18 -4.96 -20.43
N VAL A 607 12.25 -5.69 -20.12
CA VAL A 607 13.23 -5.31 -19.10
C VAL A 607 14.62 -5.17 -19.71
N LEU A 608 15.38 -4.19 -19.23
CA LEU A 608 16.83 -4.15 -19.40
C LEU A 608 17.45 -5.39 -18.76
N TRP A 609 18.10 -6.22 -19.56
CA TRP A 609 18.71 -7.48 -19.16
C TRP A 609 20.22 -7.30 -18.99
N PRO A 610 20.75 -7.13 -17.75
CA PRO A 610 22.15 -6.82 -17.50
C PRO A 610 23.02 -8.07 -17.39
N TYR A 611 22.72 -9.11 -18.16
CA TYR A 611 23.45 -10.38 -18.14
C TYR A 611 23.72 -10.90 -19.55
N ASN A 612 24.80 -11.65 -19.67
CA ASN A 612 25.11 -12.38 -20.89
C ASN A 612 24.08 -13.50 -21.11
N GLU A 613 23.52 -13.61 -22.31
CA GLU A 613 22.46 -14.57 -22.66
C GLU A 613 22.85 -16.05 -22.41
N LYS A 614 24.12 -16.41 -22.61
CA LYS A 614 24.57 -17.81 -22.50
C LYS A 614 25.12 -18.14 -21.11
N THR A 615 25.97 -17.27 -20.59
CA THR A 615 26.68 -17.52 -19.32
C THR A 615 25.90 -17.04 -18.10
N LEU A 616 24.88 -16.20 -18.30
CA LEU A 616 24.10 -15.55 -17.25
C LEU A 616 24.94 -14.71 -16.28
N LYS A 617 26.17 -14.35 -16.68
CA LYS A 617 27.08 -13.47 -15.93
C LYS A 617 26.79 -12.00 -16.23
N PRO A 618 27.10 -11.07 -15.30
CA PRO A 618 26.80 -9.65 -15.48
C PRO A 618 27.50 -9.06 -16.71
N GLU A 619 26.71 -8.43 -17.58
CA GLU A 619 27.17 -7.77 -18.81
C GLU A 619 26.22 -6.62 -19.14
N LEU A 620 26.73 -5.44 -19.48
CA LEU A 620 25.90 -4.26 -19.72
C LEU A 620 26.34 -3.52 -20.98
N ALA A 621 25.39 -3.23 -21.88
CA ALA A 621 25.63 -2.35 -23.03
C ALA A 621 25.89 -0.91 -22.59
N PRO A 622 26.72 -0.13 -23.32
CA PRO A 622 26.91 1.29 -23.05
C PRO A 622 25.61 2.10 -23.04
N SER A 623 24.66 1.82 -23.94
CA SER A 623 23.34 2.48 -23.96
C SER A 623 22.52 2.18 -22.70
N ALA A 624 22.47 0.92 -22.27
CA ALA A 624 21.82 0.53 -21.01
C ALA A 624 22.52 1.14 -19.78
N ALA A 625 23.85 1.25 -19.81
CA ALA A 625 24.63 1.87 -18.73
C ALA A 625 24.28 3.35 -18.53
N ARG A 626 24.11 4.13 -19.62
CA ARG A 626 23.69 5.53 -19.55
C ARG A 626 22.34 5.70 -18.85
N VAL A 627 21.39 4.81 -19.13
CA VAL A 627 20.04 4.82 -18.52
C VAL A 627 20.13 4.48 -17.03
N LEU A 628 20.80 3.38 -16.68
CA LEU A 628 20.92 2.94 -15.29
C LEU A 628 21.75 3.91 -14.43
N TRP A 629 22.71 4.63 -15.02
CA TRP A 629 23.59 5.57 -14.31
C TRP A 629 22.81 6.68 -13.60
N LEU A 630 21.67 7.11 -14.17
CA LEU A 630 20.78 8.10 -13.56
C LEU A 630 20.36 7.70 -12.15
N ALA A 631 20.20 6.40 -11.88
CA ALA A 631 19.82 5.88 -10.58
C ALA A 631 20.98 5.17 -9.84
N ARG A 632 22.24 5.26 -10.30
CA ARG A 632 23.36 4.46 -9.80
C ARG A 632 23.45 4.42 -8.28
N ARG A 633 23.41 5.57 -7.60
CA ARG A 633 23.51 5.60 -6.14
C ARG A 633 22.39 4.81 -5.45
N ARG A 634 21.17 5.03 -5.92
CA ARG A 634 20.00 4.27 -5.47
C ARG A 634 20.17 2.78 -5.71
N LEU A 635 20.70 2.38 -6.87
CA LEU A 635 20.92 0.97 -7.23
C LEU A 635 21.99 0.28 -6.35
N GLN A 636 23.05 1.00 -5.99
CA GLN A 636 24.11 0.53 -5.08
C GLN A 636 23.57 0.28 -3.66
N ASP A 637 22.73 1.19 -3.18
CA ASP A 637 22.25 1.21 -1.78
C ASP A 637 21.02 0.35 -1.54
N ARG A 638 20.52 -0.36 -2.55
CA ARG A 638 19.42 -1.32 -2.37
C ARG A 638 19.84 -2.39 -1.38
N VAL A 639 19.12 -2.47 -0.28
CA VAL A 639 19.36 -3.47 0.76
C VAL A 639 18.60 -4.76 0.46
N ALA A 640 19.31 -5.87 0.57
CA ALA A 640 18.78 -7.22 0.52
C ALA A 640 19.44 -8.05 1.62
N TYR A 641 18.64 -8.73 2.46
CA TYR A 641 19.17 -9.53 3.57
C TYR A 641 20.11 -8.74 4.50
N GLY A 642 19.82 -7.45 4.73
CA GLY A 642 20.59 -6.59 5.63
C GLY A 642 21.88 -5.98 5.04
N ALA A 643 22.25 -6.33 3.80
CA ALA A 643 23.43 -5.79 3.13
C ALA A 643 23.08 -5.06 1.83
N THR A 644 23.85 -4.01 1.50
CA THR A 644 23.74 -3.28 0.23
C THR A 644 24.16 -4.15 -0.96
N GLN A 645 23.87 -3.70 -2.17
CA GLN A 645 24.21 -4.45 -3.38
C GLN A 645 25.72 -4.70 -3.50
N ILE A 646 26.53 -3.68 -3.22
CA ILE A 646 27.99 -3.77 -3.27
C ILE A 646 28.56 -4.65 -2.15
N GLN A 647 28.00 -4.56 -0.93
CA GLN A 647 28.40 -5.43 0.19
C GLN A 647 28.17 -6.92 -0.09
N ARG A 648 27.20 -7.24 -0.97
CA ARG A 648 26.92 -8.61 -1.43
C ARG A 648 27.82 -9.07 -2.58
N GLY A 649 28.80 -8.27 -2.99
CA GLY A 649 29.74 -8.59 -4.06
C GLY A 649 29.17 -8.45 -5.48
N LEU A 650 27.99 -7.82 -5.63
CA LEU A 650 27.35 -7.59 -6.93
C LEU A 650 27.82 -6.25 -7.51
N LYS A 651 27.84 -6.15 -8.84
CA LYS A 651 27.92 -4.88 -9.56
C LYS A 651 26.66 -4.06 -9.31
N TRP A 652 26.80 -2.74 -9.31
CA TRP A 652 25.71 -1.82 -8.98
C TRP A 652 24.48 -1.93 -9.90
N TYR A 653 24.67 -2.36 -11.14
CA TYR A 653 23.62 -2.44 -12.15
C TYR A 653 22.90 -3.80 -12.21
N GLU A 654 23.44 -4.84 -11.57
CA GLU A 654 22.81 -6.17 -11.54
C GLU A 654 21.40 -6.10 -10.93
N PHE A 655 20.57 -7.09 -11.25
CA PHE A 655 19.35 -7.30 -10.47
C PHE A 655 19.73 -7.61 -9.02
N SER A 656 18.97 -7.06 -8.08
CA SER A 656 19.24 -7.25 -6.66
C SER A 656 19.26 -8.74 -6.27
N MET A 657 18.42 -9.57 -6.89
CA MET A 657 18.51 -11.04 -6.81
C MET A 657 18.21 -11.64 -8.18
N PHE A 658 19.02 -12.60 -8.60
CA PHE A 658 18.83 -13.32 -9.85
C PHE A 658 19.10 -14.80 -9.61
N PHE A 659 18.08 -15.63 -9.84
CA PHE A 659 18.11 -17.07 -9.53
C PHE A 659 18.41 -17.89 -10.79
N ASP A 660 19.66 -17.84 -11.22
CA ASP A 660 20.14 -18.39 -12.49
C ASP A 660 19.71 -19.85 -12.78
N LYS A 661 19.66 -20.72 -11.75
CA LYS A 661 19.23 -22.12 -11.87
C LYS A 661 17.87 -22.29 -12.55
N ARG A 662 16.92 -21.37 -12.31
CA ARG A 662 15.56 -21.42 -12.89
C ARG A 662 15.51 -21.00 -14.36
N TYR A 663 16.55 -20.31 -14.84
CA TYR A 663 16.66 -19.89 -16.24
C TYR A 663 17.44 -20.88 -17.11
N ARG A 664 18.25 -21.75 -16.51
CA ARG A 664 19.07 -22.72 -17.24
C ARG A 664 18.27 -23.88 -17.84
N ARG A 665 17.05 -24.15 -17.36
CA ARG A 665 16.28 -25.36 -17.69
C ARG A 665 15.21 -25.18 -18.78
N GLY A 666 15.05 -23.97 -19.33
CA GLY A 666 14.26 -23.67 -20.55
C GLY A 666 12.73 -23.82 -20.45
N THR A 667 12.22 -24.70 -19.58
CA THR A 667 10.78 -24.97 -19.40
C THR A 667 10.39 -24.89 -17.93
N SER A 668 9.31 -24.17 -17.62
CA SER A 668 8.79 -24.00 -16.25
C SER A 668 7.27 -23.80 -16.27
N ILE A 669 6.62 -23.89 -15.12
CA ILE A 669 5.25 -23.40 -14.94
C ILE A 669 5.32 -22.04 -14.23
N ALA A 670 4.81 -21.00 -14.88
CA ALA A 670 4.64 -19.69 -14.28
C ALA A 670 3.25 -19.58 -13.65
N PHE A 671 3.14 -18.92 -12.49
CA PHE A 671 1.84 -18.65 -11.87
C PHE A 671 1.78 -17.29 -11.17
N ALA A 672 0.59 -16.70 -11.15
CA ALA A 672 0.33 -15.47 -10.42
C ALA A 672 0.32 -15.76 -8.90
N ASP A 673 1.19 -15.11 -8.13
CA ASP A 673 1.23 -15.27 -6.67
C ASP A 673 0.03 -14.62 -5.98
N ILE A 674 -0.59 -13.61 -6.60
CA ILE A 674 -1.74 -12.89 -6.06
C ILE A 674 -2.83 -12.84 -7.12
N SER A 675 -3.88 -13.62 -6.91
CA SER A 675 -5.00 -13.72 -7.84
C SER A 675 -6.28 -14.14 -7.11
N THR A 676 -7.43 -13.99 -7.77
CA THR A 676 -8.71 -14.41 -7.19
C THR A 676 -8.97 -15.92 -7.31
N HIS A 677 -8.30 -16.54 -8.27
CA HIS A 677 -8.30 -17.97 -8.55
C HIS A 677 -6.96 -18.34 -9.19
N ASN A 678 -6.68 -19.63 -9.26
CA ASN A 678 -5.44 -20.20 -9.81
C ASN A 678 -5.23 -19.86 -11.30
N HIS A 679 -4.06 -19.30 -11.60
CA HIS A 679 -3.56 -19.11 -12.97
C HIS A 679 -2.17 -19.71 -13.08
N PHE A 680 -2.08 -20.88 -13.72
CA PHE A 680 -0.82 -21.55 -14.05
C PHE A 680 -0.66 -21.61 -15.57
N VAL A 681 0.54 -21.36 -16.05
CA VAL A 681 0.85 -21.29 -17.48
C VAL A 681 2.15 -22.03 -17.74
N LEU A 682 2.19 -22.83 -18.80
CA LEU A 682 3.45 -23.42 -19.27
C LEU A 682 4.30 -22.33 -19.92
N GLU A 683 5.48 -22.09 -19.38
CA GLU A 683 6.46 -21.21 -20.00
C GLU A 683 7.58 -22.04 -20.61
N VAL A 684 7.84 -21.77 -21.89
CA VAL A 684 9.02 -22.27 -22.62
C VAL A 684 9.79 -21.05 -23.12
N GLY A 685 11.01 -20.83 -22.60
CA GLY A 685 11.87 -19.74 -23.05
C GLY A 685 12.63 -18.99 -21.95
N GLY A 686 13.02 -17.75 -22.29
CA GLY A 686 13.93 -16.90 -21.51
C GLY A 686 13.31 -15.60 -21.01
N LYS A 687 11.99 -15.55 -20.78
CA LYS A 687 11.31 -14.40 -20.16
C LYS A 687 11.80 -14.22 -18.73
N VAL A 688 11.76 -12.99 -18.22
CA VAL A 688 12.13 -12.64 -16.85
C VAL A 688 10.87 -12.53 -16.01
N PHE A 689 10.85 -13.19 -14.86
CA PHE A 689 9.68 -13.23 -13.99
C PHE A 689 9.95 -12.44 -12.72
N ASN A 690 9.07 -11.49 -12.41
CA ASN A 690 9.19 -10.70 -11.19
C ASN A 690 8.84 -11.55 -9.95
N ARG A 691 8.76 -10.92 -8.77
CA ARG A 691 8.42 -11.65 -7.54
C ARG A 691 6.96 -12.11 -7.45
N HIS A 692 6.08 -11.52 -8.28
CA HIS A 692 4.64 -11.77 -8.32
C HIS A 692 4.23 -12.77 -9.41
N ALA A 693 5.12 -13.08 -10.35
CA ALA A 693 5.01 -14.22 -11.24
C ALA A 693 6.00 -15.30 -10.79
N THR A 694 5.51 -16.28 -10.03
CA THR A 694 6.37 -17.32 -9.45
C THR A 694 6.62 -18.44 -10.45
N LEU A 695 7.85 -18.95 -10.47
CA LEU A 695 8.23 -20.09 -11.31
C LEU A 695 8.23 -21.38 -10.50
N LEU A 696 7.70 -22.44 -11.10
CA LEU A 696 7.79 -23.82 -10.65
C LEU A 696 8.60 -24.62 -11.68
N GLN A 697 9.70 -25.19 -11.22
CA GLN A 697 10.61 -26.03 -12.00
C GLN A 697 10.53 -27.46 -11.48
N LEU A 698 10.37 -28.45 -12.37
CA LEU A 698 10.43 -29.87 -12.02
C LEU A 698 11.88 -30.38 -11.98
N GLY A 699 12.07 -31.61 -11.46
CA GLY A 699 13.36 -32.31 -11.42
C GLY A 699 14.04 -32.49 -12.79
N GLU A 700 15.32 -32.84 -12.81
CA GLU A 700 16.17 -32.85 -14.02
C GLU A 700 15.72 -33.82 -15.12
N HIS A 701 14.92 -34.82 -14.77
CA HIS A 701 14.42 -35.84 -15.68
C HIS A 701 12.97 -35.60 -16.13
N ALA A 702 12.38 -34.44 -15.79
CA ALA A 702 11.00 -34.14 -16.15
C ALA A 702 10.85 -33.89 -17.65
N THR A 703 9.83 -34.51 -18.25
CA THR A 703 9.48 -34.34 -19.66
C THR A 703 8.47 -33.21 -19.85
N PRO A 704 8.30 -32.65 -21.06
CA PRO A 704 7.23 -31.67 -21.34
C PRO A 704 5.83 -32.17 -20.94
N ASP A 705 5.57 -33.48 -21.07
CA ASP A 705 4.31 -34.09 -20.66
C ASP A 705 4.10 -34.08 -19.14
N ASP A 706 5.17 -34.17 -18.34
CA ASP A 706 5.06 -34.08 -16.88
C ASP A 706 4.66 -32.68 -16.42
N TYR A 707 5.14 -31.65 -17.11
CA TYR A 707 4.67 -30.28 -16.91
C TYR A 707 3.19 -30.12 -17.29
N LEU A 708 2.76 -30.68 -18.43
CA LEU A 708 1.36 -30.59 -18.86
C LEU A 708 0.40 -31.35 -17.92
N LYS A 709 0.78 -32.54 -17.44
CA LYS A 709 0.02 -33.31 -16.43
C LYS A 709 -0.26 -32.44 -15.19
N LEU A 710 0.80 -31.81 -14.67
CA LEU A 710 0.70 -30.96 -13.49
C LEU A 710 -0.08 -29.68 -13.78
N LEU A 711 0.14 -29.06 -14.94
CA LEU A 711 -0.55 -27.85 -15.37
C LEU A 711 -2.07 -28.01 -15.36
N GLY A 712 -2.59 -29.13 -15.90
CA GLY A 712 -4.02 -29.42 -15.89
C GLY A 712 -4.58 -29.54 -14.48
N LEU A 713 -3.89 -30.26 -13.59
CA LEU A 713 -4.31 -30.41 -12.21
C LEU A 713 -4.31 -29.07 -11.46
N LEU A 714 -3.23 -28.30 -11.59
CA LEU A 714 -3.06 -27.01 -10.92
C LEU A 714 -4.02 -25.93 -11.42
N ASN A 715 -4.57 -26.08 -12.63
CA ASN A 715 -5.56 -25.17 -13.20
C ASN A 715 -7.03 -25.60 -12.96
N SER A 716 -7.27 -26.64 -12.15
CA SER A 716 -8.62 -27.13 -11.81
C SER A 716 -9.29 -26.36 -10.67
N SER A 717 -10.62 -26.45 -10.59
CA SER A 717 -11.42 -25.92 -9.49
C SER A 717 -11.13 -26.61 -8.15
N THR A 718 -10.73 -27.87 -8.17
CA THR A 718 -10.27 -28.60 -6.98
C THR A 718 -8.99 -27.99 -6.40
N ALA A 719 -8.01 -27.67 -7.25
CA ALA A 719 -6.80 -26.98 -6.84
C ALA A 719 -7.11 -25.57 -6.31
N CYS A 720 -8.03 -24.85 -6.96
CA CYS A 720 -8.50 -23.55 -6.50
C CYS A 720 -9.08 -23.62 -5.08
N PHE A 721 -10.01 -24.55 -4.84
CA PHE A 721 -10.62 -24.79 -3.53
C PHE A 721 -9.56 -25.04 -2.46
N TRP A 722 -8.66 -26.00 -2.70
CA TRP A 722 -7.60 -26.37 -1.76
C TRP A 722 -6.69 -25.16 -1.45
N LEU A 723 -6.27 -24.43 -2.49
CA LEU A 723 -5.41 -23.25 -2.35
C LEU A 723 -6.08 -22.18 -1.49
N LYS A 724 -7.39 -21.96 -1.63
CA LYS A 724 -8.14 -21.01 -0.80
C LYS A 724 -8.24 -21.43 0.66
N GLN A 725 -8.28 -22.74 0.94
CA GLN A 725 -8.28 -23.23 2.33
C GLN A 725 -6.94 -22.97 3.03
N VAL A 726 -5.82 -23.16 2.33
CA VAL A 726 -4.48 -23.09 2.93
C VAL A 726 -3.78 -21.73 2.77
N SER A 727 -4.29 -20.87 1.88
CA SER A 727 -3.74 -19.54 1.60
C SER A 727 -4.54 -18.44 2.31
N GLN A 728 -3.90 -17.29 2.55
CA GLN A 728 -4.59 -16.15 3.14
C GLN A 728 -5.22 -15.28 2.05
N PRO A 729 -6.47 -14.84 2.22
CA PRO A 729 -7.00 -13.74 1.42
C PRO A 729 -6.18 -12.47 1.69
N LYS A 730 -5.65 -11.87 0.63
CA LYS A 730 -4.98 -10.58 0.66
C LYS A 730 -6.04 -9.49 0.65
N ALA A 731 -6.46 -9.04 1.83
CA ALA A 731 -7.08 -7.72 1.89
C ALA A 731 -6.03 -6.69 1.48
N GLY A 732 -6.38 -5.85 0.50
CA GLY A 732 -5.47 -4.83 0.01
C GLY A 732 -5.00 -3.98 1.18
N GLY A 733 -3.68 -3.90 1.42
CA GLY A 733 -3.06 -3.08 2.47
C GLY A 733 -3.16 -1.57 2.24
N GLY A 734 -4.30 -1.10 1.74
CA GLY A 734 -4.65 0.31 1.65
C GLY A 734 -5.93 0.55 2.45
N VAL A 735 -5.89 1.52 3.35
CA VAL A 735 -7.08 2.13 3.95
C VAL A 735 -8.02 2.50 2.79
N GLY A 736 -9.23 1.92 2.76
CA GLY A 736 -10.26 2.30 1.79
C GLY A 736 -10.71 1.25 0.75
N ARG A 737 -10.28 -0.02 0.81
CA ARG A 737 -11.10 -1.10 0.21
C ARG A 737 -12.05 -1.65 1.26
N GLY A 738 -13.34 -1.38 1.07
CA GLY A 738 -14.40 -2.04 1.82
C GLY A 738 -14.40 -3.55 1.58
N MET A 739 -15.21 -4.24 2.39
CA MET A 739 -15.57 -5.64 2.20
C MET A 739 -15.90 -5.88 0.73
N GLN A 740 -15.34 -6.92 0.12
CA GLN A 740 -15.81 -7.28 -1.23
C GLN A 740 -17.22 -7.85 -1.07
N ASP A 741 -18.16 -7.37 -1.88
CA ASP A 741 -19.58 -7.75 -1.79
C ASP A 741 -19.79 -9.25 -2.03
N GLU A 742 -18.80 -9.91 -2.62
CA GLU A 742 -18.89 -11.27 -3.14
C GLU A 742 -17.60 -12.06 -2.85
N ALA A 743 -17.73 -13.26 -2.29
CA ALA A 743 -16.60 -14.11 -1.89
C ALA A 743 -15.66 -14.46 -3.06
N TRP A 744 -16.18 -14.52 -4.28
CA TRP A 744 -15.34 -14.78 -5.44
C TRP A 744 -14.32 -13.66 -5.64
N GLU A 745 -14.63 -12.40 -5.35
CA GLU A 745 -13.76 -11.21 -5.55
C GLU A 745 -12.49 -11.18 -4.70
N GLU A 746 -12.44 -11.99 -3.64
CA GLU A 746 -11.28 -12.09 -2.78
C GLU A 746 -10.04 -12.57 -3.55
N ARG A 747 -8.91 -11.88 -3.32
CA ARG A 747 -7.60 -12.25 -3.86
C ARG A 747 -6.83 -13.04 -2.82
N TYR A 748 -6.11 -14.07 -3.22
CA TYR A 748 -5.33 -14.93 -2.34
C TYR A 748 -3.84 -14.80 -2.67
N GLU A 749 -2.98 -14.84 -1.65
CA GLU A 749 -1.52 -14.95 -1.82
C GLU A 749 -1.11 -16.43 -1.88
N LEU A 750 -0.87 -16.94 -3.08
CA LEU A 750 -0.44 -18.30 -3.40
C LEU A 750 1.08 -18.42 -3.25
N THR A 751 1.54 -19.00 -2.14
CA THR A 751 2.98 -19.14 -1.88
C THR A 751 3.52 -20.49 -2.34
N GLY A 752 4.77 -20.51 -2.83
CA GLY A 752 5.44 -21.75 -3.22
C GLY A 752 5.55 -22.77 -2.08
N THR A 753 5.76 -22.31 -0.84
CA THR A 753 5.80 -23.19 0.34
C THR A 753 4.48 -23.92 0.56
N LYS A 754 3.33 -23.23 0.38
CA LYS A 754 2.03 -23.89 0.44
C LYS A 754 1.83 -24.82 -0.75
N LEU A 755 2.18 -24.38 -1.95
CA LEU A 755 2.00 -25.19 -3.15
C LEU A 755 2.75 -26.53 -3.06
N GLN A 756 3.92 -26.59 -2.40
CA GLN A 756 4.66 -27.84 -2.15
C GLN A 756 3.87 -28.90 -1.36
N GLU A 757 2.91 -28.47 -0.52
CA GLU A 757 2.06 -29.36 0.28
C GLU A 757 0.85 -29.89 -0.51
N PHE A 758 0.65 -29.45 -1.76
CA PHE A 758 -0.52 -29.82 -2.56
C PHE A 758 -0.57 -31.35 -2.80
N PRO A 759 -1.67 -32.02 -2.44
CA PRO A 759 -1.83 -33.45 -2.65
C PRO A 759 -1.96 -33.77 -4.14
N LEU A 760 -1.23 -34.76 -4.63
CA LEU A 760 -1.29 -35.23 -6.02
C LEU A 760 -2.07 -36.55 -6.11
N PRO A 761 -3.02 -36.69 -7.06
CA PRO A 761 -3.73 -37.93 -7.31
C PRO A 761 -2.84 -38.92 -8.08
N SER A 762 -3.29 -40.17 -8.19
CA SER A 762 -2.56 -41.23 -8.89
C SER A 762 -2.59 -41.11 -10.43
N LYS A 763 -3.52 -40.35 -11.00
CA LYS A 763 -3.73 -40.14 -12.45
C LYS A 763 -3.90 -38.65 -12.76
N TYR A 764 -3.63 -38.24 -14.00
CA TYR A 764 -3.55 -36.82 -14.41
C TYR A 764 -4.31 -36.53 -15.71
N PRO A 765 -4.88 -35.33 -15.88
CA PRO A 765 -5.70 -34.97 -17.04
C PRO A 765 -4.86 -34.45 -18.24
N LEU A 766 -3.88 -35.25 -18.70
CA LEU A 766 -2.90 -34.83 -19.72
C LEU A 766 -3.53 -34.40 -21.06
N GLY A 767 -4.52 -35.15 -21.55
CA GLY A 767 -5.15 -34.89 -22.86
C GLY A 767 -5.76 -33.49 -22.94
N ARG A 768 -6.60 -33.15 -21.97
CA ARG A 768 -7.27 -31.85 -21.90
C ARG A 768 -6.29 -30.71 -21.62
N ALA A 769 -5.30 -30.94 -20.76
CA ALA A 769 -4.28 -29.93 -20.47
C ALA A 769 -3.47 -29.56 -21.72
N ARG A 770 -3.14 -30.54 -22.58
CA ARG A 770 -2.43 -30.31 -23.84
C ARG A 770 -3.29 -29.50 -24.83
N GLU A 771 -4.57 -29.84 -24.97
CA GLU A 771 -5.50 -29.12 -25.86
C GLU A 771 -5.70 -27.67 -25.41
N LEU A 772 -5.97 -27.46 -24.11
CA LEU A 772 -6.13 -26.11 -23.53
C LEU A 772 -4.87 -25.25 -23.71
N ASN A 773 -3.68 -25.82 -23.47
CA ASN A 773 -2.41 -25.12 -23.70
C ASN A 773 -2.22 -24.73 -25.17
N GLY A 774 -2.58 -25.60 -26.11
CA GLY A 774 -2.51 -25.31 -27.55
C GLY A 774 -3.49 -24.21 -27.99
N LEU A 775 -4.73 -24.27 -27.49
CA LEU A 775 -5.76 -23.26 -27.77
C LEU A 775 -5.39 -21.88 -27.19
N ALA A 776 -4.76 -21.84 -26.01
CA ALA A 776 -4.31 -20.58 -25.41
C ALA A 776 -3.28 -19.82 -26.27
N GLN A 777 -2.38 -20.56 -26.93
CA GLN A 777 -1.42 -19.96 -27.87
C GLN A 777 -2.12 -19.43 -29.12
N ARG A 778 -3.01 -20.23 -29.72
CA ARG A 778 -3.83 -19.79 -30.86
C ARG A 778 -4.63 -18.54 -30.55
N LEU A 779 -5.25 -18.47 -29.36
CA LEU A 779 -6.00 -17.30 -28.91
C LEU A 779 -5.12 -16.04 -28.84
N SER A 780 -3.86 -16.20 -28.40
CA SER A 780 -2.91 -15.09 -28.31
C SER A 780 -2.48 -14.59 -29.70
N ASP A 781 -2.30 -15.49 -30.66
CA ASP A 781 -1.95 -15.19 -32.04
C ASP A 781 -3.09 -14.48 -32.81
N SER A 782 -4.35 -14.71 -32.42
CA SER A 782 -5.53 -14.03 -33.00
C SER A 782 -5.87 -12.69 -32.32
N SER A 783 -5.02 -12.16 -31.44
CA SER A 783 -5.28 -10.87 -30.77
C SER A 783 -5.06 -9.67 -31.71
N PRO A 784 -5.74 -8.51 -31.49
CA PRO A 784 -5.53 -7.33 -32.33
C PRO A 784 -4.07 -6.84 -32.35
N ALA A 785 -3.36 -6.96 -31.22
CA ALA A 785 -1.94 -6.63 -31.13
C ALA A 785 -1.06 -7.56 -31.97
N ALA A 786 -1.37 -8.86 -32.02
CA ALA A 786 -0.67 -9.81 -32.89
C ALA A 786 -0.94 -9.54 -34.38
N VAL A 787 -2.18 -9.17 -34.73
CA VAL A 787 -2.55 -8.73 -36.09
C VAL A 787 -1.75 -7.48 -36.48
N ALA A 788 -1.68 -6.47 -35.63
CA ALA A 788 -0.93 -5.23 -35.88
C ALA A 788 0.59 -5.45 -35.92
N SER A 789 1.12 -6.37 -35.10
CA SER A 789 2.56 -6.67 -35.08
C SER A 789 3.03 -7.45 -36.30
N SER A 790 2.14 -8.24 -36.92
CA SER A 790 2.46 -9.04 -38.10
C SER A 790 2.32 -8.29 -39.44
N GLY A 791 1.82 -7.06 -39.43
CA GLY A 791 1.72 -6.22 -40.64
C GLY A 791 0.68 -5.10 -40.49
N VAL A 792 0.30 -4.48 -41.62
CA VAL A 792 -0.72 -3.43 -41.64
C VAL A 792 -2.07 -4.01 -41.21
N PRO A 793 -2.70 -3.51 -40.13
CA PRO A 793 -4.02 -3.96 -39.74
C PRO A 793 -5.07 -3.47 -40.74
N THR A 794 -5.89 -4.39 -41.25
CA THR A 794 -7.02 -4.08 -42.13
C THR A 794 -8.32 -4.56 -41.49
N ARG A 795 -9.45 -3.97 -41.88
CA ARG A 795 -10.78 -4.39 -41.38
C ARG A 795 -11.02 -5.88 -41.57
N GLN A 796 -10.62 -6.45 -42.72
CA GLN A 796 -10.77 -7.87 -43.00
C GLN A 796 -9.95 -8.73 -42.02
N ARG A 797 -8.67 -8.40 -41.83
CA ARG A 797 -7.79 -9.16 -40.93
C ARG A 797 -8.28 -9.11 -39.48
N LEU A 798 -8.80 -7.97 -39.04
CA LEU A 798 -9.35 -7.81 -37.70
C LEU A 798 -10.64 -8.62 -37.52
N LEU A 799 -11.55 -8.63 -38.50
CA LEU A 799 -12.77 -9.43 -38.45
C LEU A 799 -12.50 -10.94 -38.43
N GLU A 800 -11.56 -11.41 -39.27
CA GLU A 800 -11.14 -12.82 -39.29
C GLU A 800 -10.53 -13.23 -37.95
N ALA A 801 -9.67 -12.38 -37.38
CA ALA A 801 -9.07 -12.60 -36.08
C ALA A 801 -10.11 -12.58 -34.94
N GLU A 802 -11.09 -11.67 -34.98
CA GLU A 802 -12.17 -11.62 -33.98
C GLU A 802 -12.99 -12.93 -33.96
N ALA A 803 -13.35 -13.43 -35.15
CA ALA A 803 -14.11 -14.67 -35.28
C ALA A 803 -13.34 -15.88 -34.72
N GLU A 804 -12.05 -16.03 -35.07
CA GLU A 804 -11.21 -17.09 -34.51
C GLU A 804 -11.05 -16.94 -33.00
N TYR A 805 -10.81 -15.72 -32.52
CA TYR A 805 -10.65 -15.42 -31.11
C TYR A 805 -11.86 -15.85 -30.27
N GLN A 806 -13.08 -15.51 -30.72
CA GLN A 806 -14.31 -15.86 -30.01
C GLN A 806 -14.55 -17.38 -29.98
N SER A 807 -14.35 -18.07 -31.12
CA SER A 807 -14.53 -19.53 -31.21
C SER A 807 -13.51 -20.27 -30.34
N VAL A 808 -12.22 -19.93 -30.43
CA VAL A 808 -11.16 -20.54 -29.62
C VAL A 808 -11.43 -20.33 -28.12
N ARG A 809 -11.84 -19.11 -27.73
CA ARG A 809 -12.19 -18.81 -26.34
C ARG A 809 -13.38 -19.63 -25.85
N ALA A 810 -14.45 -19.76 -26.64
CA ALA A 810 -15.63 -20.55 -26.28
C ALA A 810 -15.29 -22.04 -26.13
N ARG A 811 -14.39 -22.56 -26.97
CA ARG A 811 -13.86 -23.93 -26.85
C ARG A 811 -13.01 -24.12 -25.59
N MET A 812 -12.17 -23.15 -25.23
CA MET A 812 -11.39 -23.19 -23.99
C MET A 812 -12.28 -23.20 -22.74
N ILE A 813 -13.36 -22.41 -22.73
CA ILE A 813 -14.35 -22.41 -21.63
C ILE A 813 -14.96 -23.81 -21.47
N ALA A 814 -15.37 -24.43 -22.58
CA ALA A 814 -15.94 -25.78 -22.57
C ALA A 814 -14.96 -26.83 -22.02
N LEU A 815 -13.73 -26.86 -22.53
CA LEU A 815 -12.71 -27.83 -22.09
C LEU A 815 -12.26 -27.63 -20.64
N GLN A 816 -12.28 -26.41 -20.13
CA GLN A 816 -12.01 -26.15 -18.72
C GLN A 816 -13.08 -26.74 -17.81
N GLU A 817 -14.35 -26.70 -18.23
CA GLU A 817 -15.42 -27.38 -17.49
C GLU A 817 -15.18 -28.90 -17.48
N GLU A 818 -14.83 -29.48 -18.64
CA GLU A 818 -14.50 -30.90 -18.71
C GLU A 818 -13.29 -31.29 -17.87
N LEU A 819 -12.27 -30.42 -17.79
CA LEU A 819 -11.10 -30.61 -16.94
C LEU A 819 -11.48 -30.67 -15.45
N ASP A 820 -12.37 -29.80 -14.99
CA ASP A 820 -12.80 -29.77 -13.59
C ASP A 820 -13.53 -31.07 -13.20
N TRP A 821 -14.48 -31.51 -14.03
CA TRP A 821 -15.23 -32.76 -13.79
C TRP A 821 -14.34 -34.01 -13.87
N GLU A 822 -13.36 -34.02 -14.77
CA GLU A 822 -12.35 -35.08 -14.79
C GLU A 822 -11.58 -35.13 -13.46
N VAL A 823 -11.12 -33.97 -12.97
CA VAL A 823 -10.33 -33.87 -11.73
C VAL A 823 -11.15 -34.26 -10.49
N TYR A 824 -12.45 -33.95 -10.42
CA TYR A 824 -13.30 -34.41 -9.31
C TYR A 824 -13.28 -35.94 -9.17
N ARG A 825 -13.35 -36.65 -10.28
CA ARG A 825 -13.24 -38.10 -10.32
C ARG A 825 -11.84 -38.59 -9.97
N LEU A 826 -10.79 -37.89 -10.40
CA LEU A 826 -9.39 -38.25 -10.07
C LEU A 826 -9.09 -38.22 -8.56
N TYR A 827 -9.80 -37.39 -7.80
CA TYR A 827 -9.72 -37.34 -6.33
C TYR A 827 -10.79 -38.18 -5.62
N GLY A 828 -11.66 -38.89 -6.35
CA GLY A 828 -12.73 -39.69 -5.76
C GLY A 828 -13.82 -38.84 -5.07
N LEU A 829 -14.01 -37.59 -5.49
CA LEU A 829 -15.10 -36.74 -5.01
C LEU A 829 -16.45 -37.14 -5.64
N ILE A 830 -16.38 -37.79 -6.80
CA ILE A 830 -17.48 -38.42 -7.53
C ILE A 830 -17.00 -39.77 -8.09
N ASP A 831 -17.91 -40.73 -8.15
CA ASP A 831 -17.63 -42.06 -8.71
C ASP A 831 -17.98 -42.16 -10.21
N GLU A 832 -18.90 -41.34 -10.68
CA GLU A 832 -19.38 -41.35 -12.06
C GLU A 832 -18.49 -40.50 -13.01
N ASP A 833 -18.35 -40.95 -14.26
CA ASP A 833 -17.79 -40.13 -15.33
C ASP A 833 -18.83 -39.14 -15.86
N LEU A 834 -18.68 -37.89 -15.44
CA LEU A 834 -19.50 -36.76 -15.88
C LEU A 834 -18.72 -35.87 -16.85
N THR A 835 -18.01 -36.45 -17.82
CA THR A 835 -17.26 -35.71 -18.86
C THR A 835 -17.75 -36.00 -20.28
N CYS A 836 -17.44 -35.10 -21.21
CA CYS A 836 -17.68 -35.22 -22.65
C CYS A 836 -16.35 -35.12 -23.41
N GLU A 837 -16.08 -36.04 -24.33
CA GLU A 837 -14.85 -36.03 -25.13
C GLU A 837 -14.80 -34.80 -26.05
N ASN A 838 -15.90 -34.51 -26.74
CA ASN A 838 -16.04 -33.41 -27.69
C ASN A 838 -17.19 -32.47 -27.28
N PRO A 839 -17.00 -31.64 -26.24
CA PRO A 839 -18.05 -30.72 -25.79
C PRO A 839 -18.36 -29.65 -26.85
N PRO A 840 -19.59 -29.14 -26.95
CA PRO A 840 -19.88 -27.97 -27.78
C PRO A 840 -19.12 -26.74 -27.25
N GLU A 841 -18.96 -25.72 -28.09
CA GLU A 841 -18.50 -24.40 -27.64
C GLU A 841 -19.50 -23.84 -26.61
N LEU A 842 -18.99 -23.24 -25.53
CA LEU A 842 -19.82 -22.67 -24.46
C LEU A 842 -19.65 -21.16 -24.35
N ALA A 843 -20.76 -20.45 -24.17
CA ALA A 843 -20.78 -19.07 -23.73
C ALA A 843 -20.75 -18.96 -22.19
N LEU A 844 -20.43 -17.78 -21.66
CA LEU A 844 -20.61 -17.51 -20.24
C LEU A 844 -22.11 -17.47 -19.89
N GLY A 845 -22.50 -18.19 -18.84
CA GLY A 845 -23.88 -18.43 -18.41
C GLY A 845 -24.32 -19.86 -18.62
N GLU A 846 -23.62 -20.60 -19.48
CA GLU A 846 -24.02 -21.94 -19.93
C GLU A 846 -23.40 -23.08 -19.11
N ARG A 847 -22.52 -22.76 -18.16
CA ARG A 847 -21.86 -23.75 -17.29
C ARG A 847 -22.79 -24.20 -16.17
N ALA A 848 -22.64 -25.44 -15.70
CA ALA A 848 -23.56 -26.04 -14.73
C ALA A 848 -23.73 -25.21 -13.45
N PHE A 849 -22.64 -24.68 -12.87
CA PHE A 849 -22.73 -23.82 -11.68
C PHE A 849 -23.42 -22.48 -11.94
N GLU A 850 -23.28 -21.89 -13.14
CA GLU A 850 -23.95 -20.63 -13.50
C GLU A 850 -25.46 -20.83 -13.66
N ILE A 851 -25.85 -21.98 -14.23
CA ILE A 851 -27.25 -22.38 -14.34
C ILE A 851 -27.88 -22.51 -12.95
N ILE A 852 -27.22 -23.19 -12.02
CA ILE A 852 -27.68 -23.32 -10.63
C ILE A 852 -27.71 -21.96 -9.94
N LEU A 853 -26.66 -21.15 -10.10
CA LEU A 853 -26.57 -19.83 -9.50
C LEU A 853 -27.75 -18.95 -9.93
N CYS A 854 -28.09 -18.95 -11.23
CA CYS A 854 -29.25 -18.25 -11.76
C CYS A 854 -30.56 -18.84 -11.23
N ALA A 855 -30.73 -20.16 -11.31
CA ALA A 855 -31.96 -20.85 -10.89
C ALA A 855 -32.26 -20.71 -9.39
N SER A 856 -31.22 -20.56 -8.56
CA SER A 856 -31.37 -20.35 -7.11
C SER A 856 -32.01 -19.00 -6.75
N GLY A 857 -32.07 -18.04 -7.68
CA GLY A 857 -32.52 -16.68 -7.41
C GLY A 857 -31.56 -15.88 -6.51
N ALA A 858 -30.33 -16.35 -6.32
CA ALA A 858 -29.32 -15.64 -5.55
C ALA A 858 -29.05 -14.26 -6.16
N ARG A 859 -29.14 -13.20 -5.35
CA ARG A 859 -28.74 -11.85 -5.76
C ARG A 859 -27.22 -11.82 -5.83
N THR A 860 -26.68 -11.88 -7.04
CA THR A 860 -25.23 -11.85 -7.26
C THR A 860 -24.83 -10.90 -8.38
N ALA A 861 -23.69 -10.24 -8.22
CA ALA A 861 -23.08 -9.41 -9.26
C ALA A 861 -22.33 -10.23 -10.32
N TRP A 862 -22.31 -11.57 -10.22
CA TRP A 862 -21.56 -12.44 -11.12
C TRP A 862 -21.90 -12.22 -12.60
N PHE A 863 -23.19 -12.21 -12.94
CA PHE A 863 -23.65 -12.14 -14.33
C PHE A 863 -23.27 -10.81 -14.98
N ASP A 864 -23.62 -9.70 -14.34
CA ASP A 864 -23.33 -8.36 -14.82
C ASP A 864 -21.82 -8.08 -14.90
N ARG A 865 -21.04 -8.55 -13.91
CA ARG A 865 -19.60 -8.22 -13.83
C ARG A 865 -18.74 -8.98 -14.82
N HIS A 866 -19.19 -10.14 -15.30
CA HIS A 866 -18.44 -11.00 -16.23
C HIS A 866 -19.10 -11.10 -17.61
N GLU A 867 -20.16 -10.33 -17.88
CA GLU A 867 -20.94 -10.38 -19.13
C GLU A 867 -21.47 -11.79 -19.41
N SER A 868 -21.81 -12.50 -18.34
CA SER A 868 -22.39 -13.83 -18.39
C SER A 868 -23.89 -13.72 -18.56
N LYS A 869 -24.48 -14.52 -19.45
CA LYS A 869 -25.94 -14.53 -19.63
C LYS A 869 -26.61 -15.20 -18.43
N SER A 870 -27.69 -14.61 -17.92
CA SER A 870 -28.52 -15.22 -16.88
C SER A 870 -29.37 -16.34 -17.50
N ILE A 871 -28.91 -17.57 -17.36
CA ILE A 871 -29.52 -18.78 -17.92
C ILE A 871 -29.92 -19.68 -16.76
N ASP A 872 -31.18 -20.09 -16.72
CA ASP A 872 -31.77 -20.89 -15.63
C ASP A 872 -31.93 -22.37 -15.97
N ARG A 873 -31.61 -22.78 -17.21
CA ARG A 873 -31.80 -24.16 -17.68
C ARG A 873 -30.81 -24.57 -18.78
N PRO A 874 -30.57 -25.89 -18.97
CA PRO A 874 -29.79 -26.41 -20.08
C PRO A 874 -30.29 -25.94 -21.46
N GLN A 875 -29.37 -25.64 -22.39
CA GLN A 875 -29.73 -24.95 -23.63
C GLN A 875 -30.31 -25.85 -24.73
N PRO A 876 -31.29 -25.36 -25.52
CA PRO A 876 -31.91 -26.14 -26.60
C PRO A 876 -31.00 -26.45 -27.78
N HIS A 877 -29.95 -25.65 -28.01
CA HIS A 877 -29.06 -25.81 -29.15
C HIS A 877 -27.99 -26.90 -28.96
N TRP A 878 -27.80 -27.40 -27.72
CA TRP A 878 -26.92 -28.53 -27.45
C TRP A 878 -27.50 -29.85 -27.94
N SER A 879 -26.63 -30.81 -28.24
CA SER A 879 -27.04 -32.20 -28.47
C SER A 879 -27.80 -32.76 -27.26
N ALA A 880 -28.68 -33.73 -27.49
CA ALA A 880 -29.45 -34.38 -26.42
C ALA A 880 -28.54 -35.03 -25.37
N GLU A 881 -27.44 -35.65 -25.81
CA GLU A 881 -26.44 -36.28 -24.95
C GLU A 881 -25.76 -35.26 -24.03
N TYR A 882 -25.30 -34.13 -24.57
CA TYR A 882 -24.64 -33.10 -23.77
C TYR A 882 -25.60 -32.41 -22.81
N ARG A 883 -26.86 -32.18 -23.23
CA ARG A 883 -27.89 -31.64 -22.35
C ARG A 883 -28.14 -32.55 -21.15
N SER A 884 -28.30 -33.85 -21.40
CA SER A 884 -28.47 -34.84 -20.34
C SER A 884 -27.26 -34.86 -19.39
N LEU A 885 -26.04 -34.79 -19.92
CA LEU A 885 -24.84 -34.69 -19.10
C LEU A 885 -24.86 -33.47 -18.15
N VAL A 886 -25.22 -32.28 -18.64
CA VAL A 886 -25.31 -31.06 -17.82
C VAL A 886 -26.40 -31.18 -16.75
N GLU A 887 -27.55 -31.79 -17.06
CA GLU A 887 -28.60 -32.07 -16.08
C GLU A 887 -28.09 -32.97 -14.93
N ARG A 888 -27.28 -33.99 -15.26
CA ARG A 888 -26.67 -34.86 -14.24
C ARG A 888 -25.60 -34.16 -13.41
N ARG A 889 -24.82 -33.26 -14.03
CA ARG A 889 -23.89 -32.38 -13.32
C ARG A 889 -24.64 -31.49 -12.32
N ILE A 890 -25.78 -30.92 -12.73
CA ILE A 890 -26.63 -30.10 -11.85
C ILE A 890 -27.12 -30.93 -10.65
N ALA A 891 -27.68 -32.11 -10.91
CA ALA A 891 -28.15 -33.00 -9.84
C ALA A 891 -27.02 -33.42 -8.88
N MET A 892 -25.80 -33.61 -9.38
CA MET A 892 -24.63 -33.93 -8.56
C MET A 892 -24.24 -32.77 -7.64
N ILE A 893 -24.26 -31.52 -8.14
CA ILE A 893 -23.96 -30.32 -7.34
C ILE A 893 -25.00 -30.15 -6.22
N GLU A 894 -26.27 -30.45 -6.47
CA GLU A 894 -27.35 -30.32 -5.49
C GLU A 894 -27.30 -31.40 -4.39
N SER A 895 -26.92 -32.63 -4.75
CA SER A 895 -26.97 -33.80 -3.85
C SER A 895 -25.67 -34.08 -3.09
N ASN A 896 -24.51 -33.66 -3.59
CA ASN A 896 -23.22 -33.91 -2.98
C ASN A 896 -22.63 -32.65 -2.34
N GLN A 897 -22.60 -32.59 -1.00
CA GLN A 897 -22.10 -31.44 -0.24
C GLN A 897 -20.65 -31.07 -0.56
N HIS A 898 -19.79 -32.04 -0.90
CA HIS A 898 -18.40 -31.77 -1.26
C HIS A 898 -18.30 -31.07 -2.62
N ILE A 899 -19.06 -31.54 -3.62
CA ILE A 899 -19.11 -30.90 -4.93
C ILE A 899 -19.75 -29.53 -4.84
N LYS A 900 -20.81 -29.36 -4.03
CA LYS A 900 -21.42 -28.06 -3.75
C LYS A 900 -20.46 -27.03 -3.16
N LEU A 901 -19.41 -27.45 -2.46
CA LEU A 901 -18.37 -26.55 -1.93
C LEU A 901 -17.37 -26.09 -3.00
N ILE A 902 -17.17 -26.90 -4.05
CA ILE A 902 -16.19 -26.63 -5.11
C ILE A 902 -16.86 -25.98 -6.35
N GLU A 903 -18.06 -26.39 -6.72
CA GLU A 903 -18.86 -25.82 -7.83
C GLU A 903 -19.55 -24.53 -7.39
N ARG A 904 -18.73 -23.53 -7.03
CA ARG A 904 -19.15 -22.18 -6.64
C ARG A 904 -18.33 -21.13 -7.39
N PRO A 905 -18.89 -19.92 -7.61
CA PRO A 905 -18.20 -18.82 -8.28
C PRO A 905 -16.75 -18.57 -7.82
N GLU A 906 -16.46 -18.76 -6.53
CA GLU A 906 -15.13 -18.55 -5.95
C GLU A 906 -14.08 -19.55 -6.42
N CYS A 907 -14.45 -20.76 -6.83
CA CYS A 907 -13.49 -21.76 -7.29
C CYS A 907 -13.39 -21.82 -8.82
N LYS A 908 -14.35 -21.26 -9.55
CA LYS A 908 -14.44 -21.34 -11.01
C LYS A 908 -13.67 -20.22 -11.70
N ARG A 909 -13.13 -20.53 -12.89
CA ARG A 909 -12.54 -19.51 -13.78
C ARG A 909 -13.59 -18.53 -14.25
N ARG A 910 -13.20 -17.26 -14.29
CA ARG A 910 -14.10 -16.16 -14.68
C ARG A 910 -14.11 -15.86 -16.16
N TRP A 911 -12.98 -16.09 -16.82
CA TRP A 911 -12.75 -15.72 -18.23
C TRP A 911 -12.99 -14.24 -18.55
N SER A 912 -13.10 -13.36 -17.54
CA SER A 912 -13.31 -11.93 -17.75
C SER A 912 -12.03 -11.24 -18.19
N GLN A 913 -12.13 -10.44 -19.24
CA GLN A 913 -11.03 -9.64 -19.76
C GLN A 913 -11.08 -8.26 -19.11
N LYS A 914 -10.08 -7.98 -18.26
CA LYS A 914 -9.91 -6.68 -17.62
C LYS A 914 -8.45 -6.24 -17.70
N ARG A 915 -8.23 -4.97 -18.01
CA ARG A 915 -6.92 -4.30 -17.94
C ARG A 915 -7.08 -3.07 -17.06
N ASP A 916 -6.16 -2.85 -16.12
CA ASP A 916 -6.21 -1.74 -15.16
C ASP A 916 -7.52 -1.60 -14.35
N LYS A 917 -8.21 -2.74 -14.14
CA LYS A 917 -9.55 -2.86 -13.50
C LYS A 917 -10.71 -2.35 -14.35
N GLU A 918 -10.45 -1.90 -15.57
CA GLU A 918 -11.45 -1.53 -16.56
C GLU A 918 -11.73 -2.69 -17.51
N ARG A 919 -12.80 -2.54 -18.29
CA ARG A 919 -13.18 -3.47 -19.34
C ARG A 919 -12.06 -3.55 -20.38
N TRP A 920 -11.83 -4.75 -20.91
CA TRP A 920 -10.85 -4.96 -21.97
C TRP A 920 -11.45 -5.79 -23.10
N SER A 921 -12.54 -5.27 -23.65
CA SER A 921 -13.28 -5.84 -24.78
C SER A 921 -12.44 -5.88 -26.06
N TRP A 922 -12.92 -6.63 -27.06
CA TRP A 922 -12.30 -6.65 -28.38
C TRP A 922 -12.12 -5.25 -28.97
N ALA A 923 -13.15 -4.39 -28.91
CA ALA A 923 -13.09 -3.03 -29.44
C ALA A 923 -12.03 -2.16 -28.74
N GLU A 924 -11.83 -2.33 -27.43
CA GLU A 924 -10.78 -1.64 -26.67
C GLU A 924 -9.38 -2.16 -27.05
N GLN A 925 -9.24 -3.48 -27.21
CA GLN A 925 -8.00 -4.11 -27.69
C GLN A 925 -7.63 -3.65 -29.10
N GLU A 926 -8.61 -3.64 -30.01
CA GLU A 926 -8.46 -3.17 -31.39
C GLU A 926 -8.04 -1.70 -31.41
N LYS A 927 -8.76 -0.82 -30.70
CA LYS A 927 -8.43 0.61 -30.63
C LYS A 927 -7.02 0.85 -30.08
N ALA A 928 -6.60 0.10 -29.05
CA ALA A 928 -5.26 0.21 -28.49
C ALA A 928 -4.18 -0.27 -29.48
N ALA A 929 -4.38 -1.42 -30.12
CA ALA A 929 -3.44 -1.96 -31.11
C ALA A 929 -3.28 -1.03 -32.33
N LEU A 930 -4.38 -0.47 -32.84
CA LEU A 930 -4.35 0.51 -33.94
C LEU A 930 -3.62 1.78 -33.52
N ARG A 931 -3.89 2.29 -32.30
CA ARG A 931 -3.22 3.47 -31.75
C ARG A 931 -1.70 3.25 -31.64
N ASP A 932 -1.29 2.13 -31.07
CA ASP A 932 0.13 1.81 -30.88
C ASP A 932 0.82 1.65 -32.23
N TRP A 933 0.19 0.99 -33.21
CA TRP A 933 0.70 0.90 -34.58
C TRP A 933 0.91 2.27 -35.23
N LEU A 934 -0.04 3.20 -35.08
CA LEU A 934 0.08 4.56 -35.62
C LEU A 934 1.22 5.34 -34.95
N LEU A 935 1.35 5.23 -33.62
CA LEU A 935 2.43 5.88 -32.88
C LEU A 935 3.80 5.30 -33.23
N ASP A 936 3.90 3.98 -33.37
CA ASP A 936 5.13 3.31 -33.81
C ASP A 936 5.53 3.79 -35.22
N ARG A 937 4.55 4.03 -36.11
CA ARG A 937 4.79 4.61 -37.44
C ARG A 937 5.32 6.06 -37.38
N LEU A 938 4.80 6.89 -36.48
CA LEU A 938 5.26 8.27 -36.26
C LEU A 938 6.68 8.36 -35.66
N GLU A 939 7.14 7.29 -35.02
CA GLU A 939 8.48 7.20 -34.45
C GLU A 939 9.53 6.65 -35.41
N THR A 940 9.12 6.19 -36.58
CA THR A 940 10.06 5.60 -37.54
C THR A 940 11.17 6.59 -37.90
N PRO A 941 12.44 6.17 -37.98
CA PRO A 941 13.55 7.05 -38.31
C PRO A 941 13.30 7.86 -39.59
N GLU A 942 12.58 7.30 -40.56
CA GLU A 942 12.12 7.90 -41.81
C GLU A 942 11.44 9.25 -41.61
N VAL A 943 10.54 9.34 -40.61
CA VAL A 943 9.81 10.57 -40.28
C VAL A 943 10.75 11.64 -39.73
N TRP A 944 11.88 11.25 -39.13
CA TRP A 944 12.85 12.12 -38.47
C TRP A 944 14.21 12.20 -39.19
N ARG A 945 14.32 11.69 -40.43
CA ARG A 945 15.56 11.68 -41.23
C ARG A 945 16.04 13.09 -41.55
N GLY A 946 17.37 13.27 -41.56
CA GLY A 946 18.06 14.51 -41.90
C GLY A 946 18.89 15.08 -40.75
N GLN A 947 19.05 16.40 -40.70
CA GLN A 947 19.56 17.08 -39.50
C GLN A 947 18.51 17.01 -38.37
N PRO A 948 18.91 16.73 -37.11
CA PRO A 948 17.99 16.72 -35.97
C PRO A 948 17.25 18.05 -35.88
N MET A 949 15.93 18.04 -36.08
CA MET A 949 15.11 19.24 -36.09
C MET A 949 13.71 18.93 -35.53
N PRO A 950 13.21 19.72 -34.56
CA PRO A 950 11.84 19.56 -34.07
C PRO A 950 10.82 19.88 -35.17
N LEU A 951 9.71 19.17 -35.17
CA LEU A 951 8.62 19.29 -36.14
C LEU A 951 7.33 19.64 -35.42
N SER A 952 6.56 20.56 -35.99
CA SER A 952 5.20 20.81 -35.50
C SER A 952 4.27 19.65 -35.87
N VAL A 953 3.13 19.52 -35.17
CA VAL A 953 2.13 18.50 -35.52
C VAL A 953 1.64 18.68 -36.96
N ALA A 954 1.52 19.93 -37.45
CA ALA A 954 1.17 20.19 -38.85
C ALA A 954 2.24 19.64 -39.82
N GLN A 955 3.53 19.85 -39.52
CA GLN A 955 4.62 19.31 -40.34
C GLN A 955 4.70 17.78 -40.28
N LEU A 956 4.38 17.17 -39.13
CA LEU A 956 4.27 15.72 -39.03
C LEU A 956 3.12 15.19 -39.90
N ALA A 957 1.96 15.86 -39.87
CA ALA A 957 0.82 15.54 -40.72
C ALA A 957 1.16 15.61 -42.21
N ASP A 958 1.92 16.62 -42.64
CA ASP A 958 2.39 16.73 -44.02
C ASP A 958 3.31 15.57 -44.41
N ARG A 959 4.20 15.12 -43.51
CA ARG A 959 5.14 14.02 -43.78
C ARG A 959 4.45 12.67 -43.90
N VAL A 960 3.50 12.37 -43.03
CA VAL A 960 2.78 11.07 -43.07
C VAL A 960 1.54 11.11 -43.93
N GLY A 961 1.14 12.29 -44.41
CA GLY A 961 -0.02 12.45 -45.26
C GLY A 961 0.01 11.48 -46.43
N SER A 962 1.07 11.42 -47.22
CA SER A 962 1.13 10.53 -48.40
C SER A 962 1.19 9.02 -48.09
N ASP A 963 1.34 8.60 -46.84
CA ASP A 963 1.39 7.18 -46.45
C ASP A 963 -0.02 6.57 -46.45
N GLN A 964 -0.30 5.72 -47.45
CA GLN A 964 -1.61 5.09 -47.64
C GLN A 964 -1.93 4.10 -46.51
N ASP A 965 -0.94 3.37 -46.01
CA ASP A 965 -1.15 2.42 -44.90
C ASP A 965 -1.46 3.20 -43.62
N PHE A 966 -0.73 4.28 -43.36
CA PHE A 966 -1.00 5.15 -42.21
C PHE A 966 -2.42 5.72 -42.23
N ARG A 967 -2.87 6.25 -43.38
CA ARG A 967 -4.24 6.74 -43.55
C ARG A 967 -5.29 5.64 -43.33
N ALA A 968 -5.09 4.47 -43.95
CA ALA A 968 -6.04 3.37 -43.81
C ALA A 968 -6.19 2.90 -42.36
N VAL A 969 -5.10 2.81 -41.61
CA VAL A 969 -5.15 2.46 -40.18
C VAL A 969 -5.75 3.59 -39.35
N LEU A 970 -5.48 4.85 -39.70
CA LEU A 970 -6.07 5.99 -39.02
C LEU A 970 -7.59 6.06 -39.23
N ASP A 971 -8.08 5.73 -40.42
CA ASP A 971 -9.51 5.62 -40.72
C ASP A 971 -10.19 4.54 -39.85
N LEU A 972 -9.51 3.41 -39.61
CA LEU A 972 -10.00 2.37 -38.69
C LEU A 972 -10.03 2.86 -37.25
N TRP A 973 -8.99 3.56 -36.80
CA TRP A 973 -8.89 4.07 -35.43
C TRP A 973 -9.91 5.17 -35.13
N VAL A 974 -10.13 6.08 -36.09
CA VAL A 974 -11.14 7.16 -35.99
C VAL A 974 -12.56 6.60 -36.21
N GLY A 975 -12.70 5.60 -37.08
CA GLY A 975 -13.97 4.98 -37.45
C GLY A 975 -14.64 5.57 -38.70
N HIS A 976 -14.05 6.60 -39.31
CA HIS A 976 -14.47 7.21 -40.57
C HIS A 976 -13.29 7.91 -41.27
N ASP A 977 -13.44 8.24 -42.55
CA ASP A 977 -12.41 8.84 -43.42
C ASP A 977 -12.43 10.39 -43.44
N ASN A 978 -13.50 11.01 -42.95
CA ASN A 978 -13.67 12.47 -42.95
C ASN A 978 -13.13 13.14 -41.66
N TYR A 979 -11.83 13.40 -41.58
CA TYR A 979 -11.22 14.11 -40.44
C TYR A 979 -10.11 15.09 -40.87
N ASP A 980 -9.80 16.04 -39.98
CA ASP A 980 -8.65 16.93 -40.10
C ASP A 980 -7.39 16.21 -39.58
N LEU A 981 -6.48 15.86 -40.50
CA LEU A 981 -5.29 15.06 -40.19
C LEU A 981 -4.45 15.70 -39.06
N THR A 982 -4.21 17.01 -39.13
CA THR A 982 -3.39 17.72 -38.14
C THR A 982 -4.04 17.69 -36.76
N LYS A 983 -5.35 17.93 -36.66
CA LYS A 983 -6.07 17.84 -35.37
C LYS A 983 -6.07 16.42 -34.81
N THR A 984 -6.30 15.42 -35.67
CA THR A 984 -6.32 14.00 -35.26
C THR A 984 -4.95 13.56 -34.76
N LEU A 985 -3.85 13.94 -35.44
CA LEU A 985 -2.49 13.66 -34.97
C LEU A 985 -2.20 14.37 -33.65
N GLY A 986 -2.66 15.62 -33.49
CA GLY A 986 -2.54 16.35 -32.24
C GLY A 986 -3.17 15.60 -31.06
N LEU A 987 -4.35 15.00 -31.25
CA LEU A 987 -5.01 14.16 -30.25
C LEU A 987 -4.24 12.85 -30.01
N LEU A 988 -3.71 12.23 -31.06
CA LEU A 988 -2.95 10.98 -30.98
C LEU A 988 -1.69 11.12 -30.10
N VAL A 989 -0.97 12.23 -30.27
CA VAL A 989 0.32 12.49 -29.60
C VAL A 989 0.21 13.26 -28.27
N ALA A 990 -0.95 13.81 -27.92
CA ALA A 990 -1.15 14.72 -26.77
C ALA A 990 -0.65 14.17 -25.42
N ASP A 991 -0.68 12.85 -25.23
CA ASP A 991 -0.22 12.17 -24.03
C ASP A 991 1.10 11.40 -24.21
N GLU A 992 1.74 11.51 -25.38
CA GLU A 992 2.97 10.79 -25.76
C GLU A 992 4.23 11.66 -25.69
N HIS A 993 4.09 12.91 -25.22
CA HIS A 993 5.19 13.86 -25.10
C HIS A 993 5.40 14.38 -23.67
N VAL A 994 6.64 14.75 -23.36
CA VAL A 994 7.00 15.40 -22.09
C VAL A 994 7.76 16.71 -22.37
N PRO A 995 7.43 17.83 -21.69
CA PRO A 995 8.14 19.09 -21.87
C PRO A 995 9.63 19.02 -21.50
N TYR A 996 10.46 19.72 -22.28
CA TYR A 996 11.91 19.77 -22.05
C TYR A 996 12.28 20.41 -20.70
N LEU A 997 11.58 21.45 -20.25
CA LEU A 997 11.91 22.15 -19.00
C LEU A 997 11.30 21.50 -17.75
N PRO A 998 12.06 21.36 -16.63
CA PRO A 998 11.52 20.88 -15.36
C PRO A 998 10.35 21.72 -14.83
N ALA A 999 10.42 23.06 -14.94
CA ALA A 999 9.33 23.97 -14.52
C ALA A 999 7.99 23.72 -15.24
N GLN A 1000 8.01 23.12 -16.43
CA GLN A 1000 6.82 22.74 -17.18
C GLN A 1000 6.35 21.32 -16.85
N ARG A 1001 7.23 20.48 -16.29
CA ARG A 1001 6.97 19.08 -15.93
C ARG A 1001 6.44 18.92 -14.50
N TYR A 1002 7.00 19.66 -13.54
CA TYR A 1002 6.82 19.44 -12.11
C TYR A 1002 6.05 20.55 -11.41
N LYS A 1003 5.32 20.16 -10.37
CA LYS A 1003 4.81 21.06 -9.33
C LYS A 1003 5.94 21.44 -8.35
N PRO A 1004 5.76 22.42 -7.45
CA PRO A 1004 6.82 22.84 -6.51
C PRO A 1004 7.46 21.71 -5.69
N SER A 1005 6.68 20.68 -5.30
CA SER A 1005 7.24 19.51 -4.60
C SER A 1005 8.17 18.66 -5.47
N GLY A 1006 7.84 18.51 -6.76
CA GLY A 1006 8.67 17.81 -7.73
C GLY A 1006 9.95 18.57 -8.07
N LEU A 1007 9.88 19.90 -8.17
CA LEU A 1007 11.06 20.76 -8.39
C LEU A 1007 12.10 20.62 -7.27
N ARG A 1008 11.66 20.59 -6.00
CA ARG A 1008 12.55 20.34 -4.86
C ARG A 1008 13.24 18.98 -4.93
N LYS A 1009 12.52 17.93 -5.37
CA LYS A 1009 13.12 16.61 -5.59
C LYS A 1009 14.11 16.67 -6.74
N ARG A 1010 13.77 17.36 -7.84
CA ARG A 1010 14.65 17.54 -9.00
C ARG A 1010 15.99 18.15 -8.62
N ALA A 1011 16.00 19.20 -7.80
CA ALA A 1011 17.24 19.78 -7.29
C ALA A 1011 18.10 18.76 -6.50
N GLN A 1012 17.48 17.90 -5.70
CA GLN A 1012 18.20 16.82 -4.99
C GLN A 1012 18.78 15.77 -5.94
N TRP A 1013 18.05 15.40 -7.00
CA TRP A 1013 18.55 14.50 -8.04
C TRP A 1013 19.74 15.10 -8.79
N GLU A 1014 19.68 16.39 -9.14
CA GLU A 1014 20.79 17.07 -9.84
C GLU A 1014 22.05 17.16 -8.98
N ARG A 1015 21.92 17.46 -7.68
CA ARG A 1015 23.05 17.39 -6.73
C ARG A 1015 23.64 15.97 -6.66
N THR A 1016 22.78 14.95 -6.62
CA THR A 1016 23.21 13.54 -6.62
C THR A 1016 24.04 13.25 -7.88
N TRP A 1017 23.55 13.64 -9.06
CA TRP A 1017 24.28 13.40 -10.31
C TRP A 1017 25.61 14.16 -10.35
N ALA A 1018 25.65 15.42 -9.92
CA ALA A 1018 26.89 16.18 -9.83
C ALA A 1018 27.94 15.48 -8.95
N LEU A 1019 27.53 14.96 -7.79
CA LEU A 1019 28.40 14.17 -6.92
C LEU A 1019 28.82 12.84 -7.56
N GLN A 1020 27.93 12.13 -8.26
CA GLN A 1020 28.28 10.92 -9.00
C GLN A 1020 29.33 11.18 -10.09
N ARG A 1021 29.27 12.33 -10.78
CA ARG A 1021 30.30 12.70 -11.78
C ARG A 1021 31.67 12.91 -11.14
N ARG A 1022 31.72 13.55 -9.97
CA ARG A 1022 32.95 13.72 -9.19
C ARG A 1022 33.51 12.37 -8.73
N GLU A 1023 32.64 11.46 -8.29
CA GLU A 1023 33.00 10.07 -7.98
C GLU A 1023 33.60 9.36 -9.22
N ASP A 1024 32.99 9.52 -10.39
CA ASP A 1024 33.50 8.97 -11.66
C ASP A 1024 34.85 9.56 -12.08
N ALA A 1025 35.12 10.82 -11.71
CA ALA A 1025 36.42 11.48 -11.89
C ALA A 1025 37.49 11.03 -10.86
N GLY A 1026 37.13 10.14 -9.92
CA GLY A 1026 38.03 9.56 -8.92
C GLY A 1026 38.04 10.28 -7.55
N GLU A 1027 37.17 11.26 -7.34
CA GLU A 1027 37.04 11.93 -6.04
C GLU A 1027 36.30 11.06 -5.01
N LYS A 1028 36.72 11.13 -3.74
CA LYS A 1028 35.97 10.51 -2.64
C LYS A 1028 34.90 11.49 -2.15
N VAL A 1029 33.64 11.17 -2.43
CA VAL A 1029 32.48 11.97 -2.04
C VAL A 1029 31.44 11.11 -1.33
N GLU A 1030 30.70 11.71 -0.40
CA GLU A 1030 29.51 11.09 0.18
C GLU A 1030 28.29 11.50 -0.65
N ILE A 1031 27.50 10.51 -1.09
CA ILE A 1031 26.37 10.74 -1.99
C ILE A 1031 25.10 10.21 -1.34
N GLU A 1032 24.18 11.12 -1.02
CA GLU A 1032 22.87 10.77 -0.49
C GLU A 1032 21.97 10.14 -1.58
N VAL A 1033 21.04 9.26 -1.17
CA VAL A 1033 20.07 8.67 -2.08
C VAL A 1033 18.94 9.68 -2.36
N PRO A 1034 18.71 10.12 -3.61
CA PRO A 1034 17.70 11.14 -3.89
C PRO A 1034 16.27 10.57 -3.72
N PRO A 1035 15.27 11.39 -3.32
CA PRO A 1035 13.91 10.94 -3.05
C PRO A 1035 13.16 10.48 -4.31
N LYS A 1036 12.19 9.56 -4.17
CA LYS A 1036 11.32 9.15 -5.29
C LYS A 1036 10.23 10.18 -5.58
N TYR A 1037 9.84 10.30 -6.84
CA TYR A 1037 8.67 11.06 -7.26
C TYR A 1037 7.36 10.29 -7.02
N THR A 1038 6.28 11.04 -6.96
CA THR A 1038 4.88 10.61 -6.87
C THR A 1038 4.06 11.29 -7.98
N SER A 1039 2.87 10.80 -8.28
CA SER A 1039 1.98 11.46 -9.25
C SER A 1039 1.65 12.91 -8.86
N ALA A 1040 1.63 13.22 -7.57
CA ALA A 1040 1.39 14.58 -7.05
C ALA A 1040 2.54 15.56 -7.35
N ASP A 1041 3.72 15.06 -7.75
CA ASP A 1041 4.87 15.90 -8.09
C ASP A 1041 4.83 16.39 -9.55
N PHE A 1042 4.00 15.81 -10.41
CA PHE A 1042 3.90 16.13 -11.83
C PHE A 1042 2.71 17.06 -12.12
N VAL A 1043 2.85 17.90 -13.15
CA VAL A 1043 1.80 18.81 -13.62
C VAL A 1043 0.66 18.04 -14.31
N ARG A 1044 0.98 17.05 -15.16
CA ARG A 1044 0.00 16.21 -15.86
C ARG A 1044 0.14 14.72 -15.51
N PRO A 1045 -0.97 13.96 -15.47
CA PRO A 1045 -0.93 12.50 -15.28
C PRO A 1045 -0.16 11.75 -16.37
N SER A 1046 -0.20 12.19 -17.63
CA SER A 1046 0.56 11.57 -18.73
C SER A 1046 2.07 11.68 -18.53
N TYR A 1047 2.57 12.80 -17.99
CA TYR A 1047 4.00 12.95 -17.67
C TYR A 1047 4.44 11.94 -16.59
N TRP A 1048 3.61 11.76 -15.56
CA TRP A 1048 3.84 10.73 -14.55
C TRP A 1048 3.83 9.32 -15.14
N ARG A 1049 2.89 9.03 -16.06
CA ARG A 1049 2.79 7.73 -16.74
C ARG A 1049 4.06 7.43 -17.54
N ALA A 1050 4.60 8.43 -18.25
CA ALA A 1050 5.84 8.29 -19.02
C ALA A 1050 7.09 8.18 -18.12
N ARG A 1051 7.18 8.94 -17.02
CA ARG A 1051 8.43 9.10 -16.25
C ARG A 1051 8.53 8.25 -14.98
N GLY A 1052 7.40 8.00 -14.32
CA GLY A 1052 7.30 7.21 -13.11
C GLY A 1052 8.09 7.74 -11.90
N LYS A 1053 8.27 6.87 -10.90
CA LYS A 1053 8.85 7.19 -9.58
C LYS A 1053 10.31 7.66 -9.60
N LEU A 1054 11.04 7.33 -10.67
CA LEU A 1054 12.48 7.61 -10.81
C LEU A 1054 12.76 8.60 -11.94
N ASP A 1055 11.72 9.21 -12.51
CA ASP A 1055 11.84 10.23 -13.55
C ASP A 1055 12.61 9.77 -14.81
N VAL A 1056 12.39 8.52 -15.21
CA VAL A 1056 13.10 7.88 -16.32
C VAL A 1056 12.46 8.30 -17.65
N PRO A 1057 13.20 8.82 -18.64
CA PRO A 1057 12.63 9.18 -19.95
C PRO A 1057 12.13 7.94 -20.69
N LYS A 1058 10.79 7.78 -20.81
CA LYS A 1058 10.17 6.69 -21.60
C LYS A 1058 9.17 7.19 -22.63
N GLU A 1059 8.89 8.49 -22.65
CA GLU A 1059 8.03 9.13 -23.63
C GLU A 1059 8.51 8.92 -25.08
N ARG A 1060 7.60 9.11 -26.03
CA ARG A 1060 7.88 9.01 -27.47
C ARG A 1060 8.48 10.32 -27.99
N PHE A 1061 7.95 11.45 -27.54
CA PHE A 1061 8.34 12.78 -28.01
C PHE A 1061 8.74 13.75 -26.89
N ILE A 1062 9.58 14.73 -27.23
CA ILE A 1062 9.91 15.87 -26.38
C ILE A 1062 9.08 17.04 -26.89
N SER A 1063 8.27 17.68 -26.05
CA SER A 1063 7.58 18.91 -26.47
C SER A 1063 8.37 20.16 -26.12
N TYR A 1064 8.24 21.16 -26.97
CA TYR A 1064 8.77 22.51 -26.77
C TYR A 1064 7.62 23.53 -26.72
N PRO A 1065 6.86 23.57 -25.60
CA PRO A 1065 5.71 24.47 -25.48
C PRO A 1065 6.13 25.91 -25.72
N GLN A 1066 5.34 26.63 -26.51
CA GLN A 1066 5.56 28.04 -26.86
C GLN A 1066 6.86 28.32 -27.64
N ALA A 1067 7.50 27.28 -28.20
CA ALA A 1067 8.67 27.40 -29.08
C ALA A 1067 8.33 27.29 -30.59
N GLY A 1068 7.06 27.04 -30.92
CA GLY A 1068 6.54 26.99 -32.30
C GLY A 1068 6.63 28.35 -33.02
N ARG A 1069 6.45 28.35 -34.34
CA ARG A 1069 6.41 29.58 -35.15
C ARG A 1069 5.14 30.36 -34.85
N ASP A 1070 5.17 31.69 -34.93
CA ASP A 1070 3.94 32.48 -34.77
C ASP A 1070 2.87 32.16 -35.85
N SER A 1071 3.28 31.61 -37.00
CA SER A 1071 2.38 31.16 -38.08
C SER A 1071 1.80 29.75 -37.90
N ASP A 1072 2.29 28.96 -36.92
CA ASP A 1072 1.86 27.58 -36.67
C ASP A 1072 1.61 27.37 -35.17
N GLY A 1073 0.32 27.35 -34.80
CA GLY A 1073 -0.10 27.15 -33.42
C GLY A 1073 -0.08 25.70 -32.93
N SER A 1074 0.36 24.76 -33.76
CA SER A 1074 0.44 23.35 -33.36
C SER A 1074 1.70 23.06 -32.53
N GLU A 1075 1.61 22.05 -31.64
CA GLU A 1075 2.69 21.74 -30.69
C GLU A 1075 3.99 21.37 -31.43
N LEU A 1076 5.12 21.91 -30.97
CA LEU A 1076 6.44 21.62 -31.53
C LEU A 1076 7.06 20.42 -30.81
N LEU A 1077 7.36 19.36 -31.57
CA LEU A 1077 7.81 18.07 -31.06
C LEU A 1077 9.21 17.71 -31.56
N GLY A 1078 10.06 17.23 -30.66
CA GLY A 1078 11.29 16.50 -30.97
C GLY A 1078 11.12 15.01 -30.73
N TRP A 1079 12.01 14.20 -31.32
CA TRP A 1079 12.01 12.76 -31.12
C TRP A 1079 12.91 12.36 -29.95
N THR A 1080 12.40 11.53 -29.05
CA THR A 1080 13.14 11.09 -27.84
C THR A 1080 14.26 10.09 -28.18
N GLY A 1081 14.24 9.49 -29.38
CA GLY A 1081 15.34 8.64 -29.86
C GLY A 1081 16.63 9.40 -30.22
N TRP A 1082 16.62 10.74 -30.20
CA TRP A 1082 17.84 11.53 -30.32
C TRP A 1082 18.72 11.40 -29.08
N ASP A 1083 20.03 11.26 -29.29
CA ASP A 1083 21.00 11.41 -28.21
C ASP A 1083 21.10 12.87 -27.74
N HIS A 1084 21.80 13.12 -26.63
CA HIS A 1084 21.89 14.46 -26.04
C HIS A 1084 22.50 15.48 -27.01
N LEU A 1085 23.44 15.06 -27.87
CA LEU A 1085 24.05 15.93 -28.87
C LEU A 1085 23.04 16.34 -29.95
N ALA A 1086 22.30 15.37 -30.50
CA ALA A 1086 21.25 15.63 -31.47
C ALA A 1086 20.12 16.50 -30.88
N GLN A 1087 19.74 16.29 -29.62
CA GLN A 1087 18.77 17.16 -28.93
C GLN A 1087 19.30 18.60 -28.78
N ALA A 1088 20.56 18.78 -28.42
CA ALA A 1088 21.18 20.11 -28.31
C ALA A 1088 21.24 20.82 -29.68
N GLN A 1089 21.62 20.10 -30.75
CA GLN A 1089 21.62 20.63 -32.11
C GLN A 1089 20.21 21.05 -32.56
N ALA A 1090 19.22 20.20 -32.30
CA ALA A 1090 17.81 20.45 -32.63
C ALA A 1090 17.29 21.71 -31.93
N LEU A 1091 17.54 21.85 -30.63
CA LEU A 1091 17.09 23.00 -29.85
C LEU A 1091 17.85 24.29 -30.20
N ALA A 1092 19.15 24.21 -30.46
CA ALA A 1092 19.94 25.37 -30.90
C ALA A 1092 19.51 25.83 -32.30
N THR A 1093 19.13 24.91 -33.19
CA THR A 1093 18.56 25.25 -34.51
C THR A 1093 17.25 26.02 -34.35
N VAL A 1094 16.35 25.57 -33.47
CA VAL A 1094 15.12 26.31 -33.16
C VAL A 1094 15.44 27.68 -32.59
N TYR A 1095 16.36 27.78 -31.63
CA TYR A 1095 16.78 29.06 -31.05
C TYR A 1095 17.27 30.05 -32.13
N LEU A 1096 18.16 29.61 -33.02
CA LEU A 1096 18.71 30.46 -34.08
C LEU A 1096 17.65 30.87 -35.09
N ASP A 1097 16.73 29.97 -35.47
CA ASP A 1097 15.59 30.29 -36.35
C ASP A 1097 14.69 31.36 -35.71
N ARG A 1098 14.31 31.19 -34.44
CA ARG A 1098 13.49 32.17 -33.71
C ARG A 1098 14.18 33.52 -33.51
N LYS A 1099 15.49 33.51 -33.27
CA LYS A 1099 16.28 34.74 -33.13
C LYS A 1099 16.43 35.49 -34.46
N THR A 1100 16.74 34.77 -35.55
CA THR A 1100 17.16 35.40 -36.82
C THR A 1100 16.01 35.60 -37.80
N GLN A 1101 15.06 34.67 -37.90
CA GLN A 1101 13.96 34.73 -38.86
C GLN A 1101 12.71 35.39 -38.27
N GLU A 1102 12.40 35.15 -37.00
CA GLU A 1102 11.20 35.68 -36.33
C GLU A 1102 11.47 36.86 -35.39
N ALA A 1103 12.75 37.24 -35.21
CA ALA A 1103 13.18 38.36 -34.38
C ALA A 1103 12.58 38.33 -32.94
N TRP A 1104 12.54 37.14 -32.33
CA TRP A 1104 12.00 36.98 -30.97
C TRP A 1104 12.77 37.80 -29.94
N SER A 1105 12.03 38.40 -29.01
CA SER A 1105 12.59 39.12 -27.86
C SER A 1105 13.28 38.20 -26.84
N ALA A 1106 14.15 38.78 -26.00
CA ALA A 1106 14.92 38.05 -24.98
C ALA A 1106 14.06 37.14 -24.08
N HIS A 1107 12.90 37.60 -23.59
CA HIS A 1107 12.05 36.80 -22.70
C HIS A 1107 11.48 35.52 -23.35
N ARG A 1108 11.34 35.49 -24.69
CA ARG A 1108 10.93 34.29 -25.45
C ARG A 1108 12.11 33.38 -25.79
N LEU A 1109 13.32 33.95 -25.89
CA LEU A 1109 14.55 33.22 -26.23
C LEU A 1109 15.20 32.54 -25.02
N LEU A 1110 15.15 33.16 -23.83
CA LEU A 1110 15.76 32.63 -22.61
C LEU A 1110 15.26 31.23 -22.21
N PRO A 1111 13.97 30.86 -22.35
CA PRO A 1111 13.53 29.49 -22.09
C PRO A 1111 14.22 28.42 -22.97
N LEU A 1112 14.50 28.73 -24.24
CA LEU A 1112 15.20 27.81 -25.14
C LEU A 1112 16.66 27.62 -24.71
N LEU A 1113 17.33 28.69 -24.27
CA LEU A 1113 18.67 28.59 -23.67
C LEU A 1113 18.65 27.82 -22.35
N ALA A 1114 17.61 27.99 -21.53
CA ALA A 1114 17.42 27.20 -20.31
C ALA A 1114 17.28 25.69 -20.61
N GLY A 1115 16.70 25.34 -21.77
CA GLY A 1115 16.67 23.97 -22.27
C GLY A 1115 18.04 23.44 -22.68
N LEU A 1116 18.88 24.27 -23.30
CA LEU A 1116 20.27 23.87 -23.60
C LEU A 1116 21.07 23.65 -22.32
N VAL A 1117 20.87 24.47 -21.28
CA VAL A 1117 21.46 24.27 -19.94
C VAL A 1117 20.97 22.98 -19.28
N GLU A 1118 19.72 22.56 -19.51
CA GLU A 1118 19.22 21.26 -19.03
C GLU A 1118 19.96 20.08 -19.70
N ILE A 1119 20.39 20.23 -20.96
CA ILE A 1119 21.08 19.18 -21.75
C ILE A 1119 22.60 19.19 -21.49
N GLU A 1120 23.19 20.36 -21.28
CA GLU A 1120 24.63 20.61 -21.15
C GLU A 1120 25.38 19.63 -20.21
N PRO A 1121 24.91 19.31 -18.99
CA PRO A 1121 25.59 18.34 -18.11
C PRO A 1121 25.74 16.94 -18.71
N TRP A 1122 24.87 16.55 -19.65
CA TRP A 1122 24.92 15.27 -20.33
C TRP A 1122 25.87 15.29 -21.53
N LEU A 1123 26.05 16.45 -22.16
CA LEU A 1123 27.10 16.65 -23.17
C LEU A 1123 28.48 16.49 -22.53
N HIS A 1124 28.72 17.12 -21.38
CA HIS A 1124 29.97 16.96 -20.63
C HIS A 1124 30.23 15.51 -20.20
N GLN A 1125 29.17 14.78 -19.85
CA GLN A 1125 29.30 13.39 -19.42
C GLN A 1125 29.59 12.42 -20.58
N TRP A 1126 28.93 12.58 -21.74
CA TRP A 1126 28.92 11.56 -22.80
C TRP A 1126 29.51 12.01 -24.14
N HIS A 1127 29.76 13.30 -24.32
CA HIS A 1127 30.20 13.94 -25.57
C HIS A 1127 31.34 14.96 -25.34
N SER A 1128 32.26 14.65 -24.42
CA SER A 1128 33.44 15.47 -24.09
C SER A 1128 34.67 15.18 -24.96
N GLY A 1129 34.63 14.17 -25.83
CA GLY A 1129 35.69 13.88 -26.79
C GLY A 1129 35.64 14.75 -28.05
N GLU A 1130 36.71 14.75 -28.84
CA GLU A 1130 36.76 15.44 -30.14
C GLU A 1130 35.70 14.89 -31.11
N HIS A 1131 35.04 15.78 -31.85
CA HIS A 1131 34.04 15.41 -32.85
C HIS A 1131 34.26 16.16 -34.17
N PRO A 1132 34.31 15.49 -35.34
CA PRO A 1132 34.67 16.12 -36.62
C PRO A 1132 33.78 17.31 -37.05
N ALA A 1133 32.54 17.34 -36.59
CA ALA A 1133 31.57 18.40 -36.91
C ALA A 1133 31.67 19.64 -36.01
N PHE A 1134 32.54 19.65 -35.00
CA PHE A 1134 32.65 20.74 -34.03
C PHE A 1134 34.12 21.20 -33.88
N PRO A 1135 34.36 22.49 -33.62
CA PRO A 1135 35.69 22.98 -33.26
C PRO A 1135 35.98 22.57 -31.80
N GLY A 1136 36.58 21.39 -31.59
CA GLY A 1136 36.86 20.83 -30.26
C GLY A 1136 35.81 19.83 -29.80
N SER A 1137 35.53 19.77 -28.50
CA SER A 1137 34.48 18.90 -27.96
C SER A 1137 33.09 19.54 -28.14
N PRO A 1138 32.05 18.75 -28.47
CA PRO A 1138 30.67 19.26 -28.52
C PRO A 1138 30.22 19.90 -27.20
N ALA A 1139 30.65 19.35 -26.06
CA ALA A 1139 30.30 19.88 -24.75
C ALA A 1139 30.81 21.32 -24.54
N GLU A 1140 32.07 21.60 -24.88
CA GLU A 1140 32.64 22.95 -24.79
C GLU A 1140 31.97 23.90 -25.79
N PHE A 1141 31.75 23.46 -27.03
CA PHE A 1141 31.08 24.27 -28.05
C PHE A 1141 29.70 24.79 -27.57
N PHE A 1142 28.85 23.92 -27.00
CA PHE A 1142 27.54 24.35 -26.49
C PHE A 1142 27.66 25.22 -25.23
N THR A 1143 28.65 24.98 -24.38
CA THR A 1143 28.94 25.82 -23.21
C THR A 1143 29.25 27.26 -23.66
N ASP A 1144 30.13 27.40 -24.65
CA ASP A 1144 30.54 28.71 -25.21
C ASP A 1144 29.38 29.38 -25.95
N PHE A 1145 28.60 28.62 -26.70
CA PHE A 1145 27.39 29.11 -27.37
C PHE A 1145 26.39 29.72 -26.37
N ILE A 1146 26.06 28.99 -25.30
CA ILE A 1146 25.13 29.48 -24.25
C ILE A 1146 25.66 30.76 -23.62
N ASN A 1147 26.95 30.79 -23.26
CA ASN A 1147 27.56 31.96 -22.60
C ASN A 1147 27.61 33.19 -23.52
N ALA A 1148 27.95 33.00 -24.80
CA ALA A 1148 27.98 34.08 -25.79
C ALA A 1148 26.58 34.68 -26.01
N GLU A 1149 25.54 33.83 -26.10
CA GLU A 1149 24.16 34.26 -26.29
C GLU A 1149 23.60 34.97 -25.04
N LEU A 1150 23.89 34.49 -23.84
CA LEU A 1150 23.53 35.18 -22.59
C LEU A 1150 24.14 36.58 -22.51
N SER A 1151 25.41 36.73 -22.90
CA SER A 1151 26.08 38.02 -22.95
C SER A 1151 25.39 38.99 -23.92
N GLN A 1152 24.93 38.51 -25.08
CA GLN A 1152 24.20 39.33 -26.05
C GLN A 1152 22.81 39.75 -25.53
N LEU A 1153 22.16 38.89 -24.75
CA LEU A 1153 20.84 39.16 -24.17
C LEU A 1153 20.89 39.92 -22.83
N SER A 1154 22.07 40.33 -22.36
CA SER A 1154 22.27 40.97 -21.06
C SER A 1154 21.68 40.16 -19.89
N SER A 1155 21.91 38.84 -19.90
CA SER A 1155 21.43 37.90 -18.88
C SER A 1155 22.56 37.00 -18.38
N ASP A 1156 22.28 36.17 -17.39
CA ASP A 1156 23.25 35.24 -16.78
C ASP A 1156 22.67 33.84 -16.59
N ARG A 1157 23.52 32.90 -16.14
CA ARG A 1157 23.09 31.53 -15.87
C ARG A 1157 22.10 31.43 -14.72
N SER A 1158 22.11 32.37 -13.77
CA SER A 1158 21.17 32.43 -12.64
C SER A 1158 19.74 32.61 -13.14
N ALA A 1159 19.52 33.48 -14.13
CA ALA A 1159 18.23 33.66 -14.78
C ALA A 1159 17.72 32.36 -15.44
N LEU A 1160 18.61 31.59 -16.09
CA LEU A 1160 18.25 30.31 -16.68
C LEU A 1160 17.90 29.25 -15.61
N THR A 1161 18.62 29.21 -14.49
CA THR A 1161 18.31 28.33 -13.35
C THR A 1161 16.92 28.62 -12.76
N LEU A 1162 16.54 29.90 -12.67
CA LEU A 1162 15.19 30.30 -12.25
C LEU A 1162 14.12 29.84 -13.25
N LEU A 1163 14.37 29.96 -14.55
CA LEU A 1163 13.46 29.48 -15.61
C LEU A 1163 13.31 27.95 -15.61
N ARG A 1164 14.34 27.21 -15.21
CA ARG A 1164 14.27 25.76 -15.00
C ARG A 1164 13.45 25.38 -13.76
N GLY A 1165 13.24 26.32 -12.82
CA GLY A 1165 12.48 26.11 -11.60
C GLY A 1165 13.25 25.42 -10.48
N VAL A 1166 14.59 25.49 -10.50
CA VAL A 1166 15.48 24.85 -9.50
C VAL A 1166 16.36 25.88 -8.77
N PRO A 1167 15.77 26.89 -8.10
CA PRO A 1167 16.52 27.96 -7.42
C PRO A 1167 17.45 27.45 -6.31
N GLU A 1168 17.21 26.24 -5.78
CA GLU A 1168 18.06 25.62 -4.74
C GLU A 1168 19.41 25.13 -5.27
N LEU A 1169 19.68 25.30 -6.56
CA LEU A 1169 20.97 25.03 -7.20
C LEU A 1169 21.78 26.31 -7.46
N LEU A 1170 21.25 27.49 -7.11
CA LEU A 1170 21.96 28.76 -7.17
C LEU A 1170 23.08 28.86 -6.13
#